data_AF-A0A9D9K471-F1
#
_entry.id   AF-A0A9D9K471-F1
#
_cell.length_a   1.000
_cell.length_b   1.000
_cell.length_c   1.000
_cell.angle_alpha   90.00
_cell.angle_beta   90.00
_cell.angle_gamma   90.00
#
_symmetry.space_group_name_H-M   'P 1'
#
loop_
_entity.id
_entity.type
_entity.pdbx_description
1 polymer ?
#
loop_
_entity_poly.entity_id
_entity_poly.type
_entity_poly.pdbx_seq_one_letter_code
_entity_poly.pdbx_strand_id
1 'polypeptide(L)'
;MQRALDPTHAEHVLVYVARNRRQLAFTRARQRSDGKIELRTLPYDVGSPARTTVERLAELAFSLDELSAGEPPITRVTDKLNAAFSVEAVTKQFYQEIASWYFWALEHVRFPKDAPKTDGKDHVSLIRLITRLIFCWFLKEKGLIPATLFDPKSLTAMLNGFAPHAMHDTSSVFYKAILQNLFFATLNTEMGRRDWAKDEQNFMAHNLYRHRELFRDPETALELFKDIPFLNGGLFECLDRIEGTKDQPRYIRIDGFSRRPDSQPVVPDALFFGEEREVDLSKTYGEARYRRARVRGLMHTLASYNFTLTENTPFDHDVALDLELLGQVFENLLAAYNPETRTTARKATGSYYTPREIVDYMVEEALIACLTLKLETAIPDIQNVEARLRHLFAYNDEPHQFTDAEVEALIHAIDHLKILDPACGSGAFPMGILHKLVFILGRLDPGNARWKERQIAKAQEIPDPAVRDKVIHDIEQVFTANELDYGRKLYLIENCIYGVDIQPIAVQIAKLRFFISLVVDQRVNPKAENRGILALPNLETRFVAANTLVGIARPRQLAFRNAKIDELERELAQVRAAHFTAKTPTTKRKYRERDAALRAEIAEILKTDGWDDKTARMLAGWDPYDQNASASFFDPEWMFG
;
A
#
# COMPACT_ATOMS: atom_id res chain seq x y z
N MET A 1 -2.59 16.21 -60.27
CA MET A 1 -3.30 15.30 -59.36
C MET A 1 -2.32 14.90 -58.26
N GLN A 2 -2.45 15.49 -57.08
CA GLN A 2 -1.68 15.10 -55.89
C GLN A 2 -1.91 13.60 -55.64
N ARG A 3 -0.85 12.83 -55.46
CA ARG A 3 -0.90 11.65 -54.59
C ARG A 3 -0.16 12.02 -53.32
N ALA A 4 -0.80 12.86 -52.51
CA ALA A 4 -0.54 12.82 -51.09
C ALA A 4 -0.81 11.36 -50.68
N LEU A 5 0.19 10.70 -50.09
CA LEU A 5 -0.05 9.46 -49.38
C LEU A 5 -1.00 9.84 -48.24
N ASP A 6 -2.25 9.41 -48.31
CA ASP A 6 -3.14 9.46 -47.15
C ASP A 6 -2.45 8.70 -46.01
N PRO A 7 -2.41 9.24 -44.78
CA PRO A 7 -2.02 8.48 -43.61
C PRO A 7 -3.15 7.48 -43.32
N THR A 8 -3.20 6.37 -44.05
CA THR A 8 -4.30 5.39 -43.99
C THR A 8 -4.32 4.54 -42.72
N HIS A 9 -3.34 4.68 -41.80
CA HIS A 9 -3.23 3.82 -40.63
C HIS A 9 -2.86 4.64 -39.39
N ALA A 10 -3.77 4.70 -38.40
CA ALA A 10 -3.62 5.49 -37.18
C ALA A 10 -3.21 4.66 -35.94
N GLU A 11 -3.29 3.32 -36.00
CA GLU A 11 -2.98 2.45 -34.87
C GLU A 11 -2.01 1.33 -35.28
N HIS A 12 -0.97 1.12 -34.46
CA HIS A 12 0.05 0.09 -34.66
C HIS A 12 0.25 -0.74 -33.39
N VAL A 13 0.50 -2.04 -33.58
CA VAL A 13 1.09 -2.88 -32.54
C VAL A 13 2.56 -3.10 -32.89
N LEU A 14 3.43 -2.56 -32.05
CA LEU A 14 4.88 -2.68 -32.15
C LEU A 14 5.33 -3.82 -31.23
N VAL A 15 6.25 -4.66 -31.68
CA VAL A 15 6.83 -5.71 -30.84
C VAL A 15 8.30 -5.41 -30.63
N TYR A 16 8.63 -4.98 -29.43
CA TYR A 16 10.01 -4.79 -29.01
C TYR A 16 10.55 -6.10 -28.46
N VAL A 17 11.76 -6.47 -28.88
CA VAL A 17 12.43 -7.68 -28.42
C VAL A 17 13.78 -7.27 -27.84
N ALA A 18 13.99 -7.56 -26.55
CA ALA A 18 15.25 -7.30 -25.90
C ALA A 18 16.38 -8.10 -26.58
N ARG A 19 17.63 -7.59 -26.51
CA ARG A 19 18.79 -8.24 -27.15
C ARG A 19 18.98 -9.70 -26.70
N ASN A 20 18.59 -10.03 -25.47
CA ASN A 20 18.66 -11.37 -24.92
C ASN A 20 17.56 -12.32 -25.45
N ARG A 21 16.61 -11.82 -26.26
CA ARG A 21 15.43 -12.52 -26.80
C ARG A 21 14.55 -13.20 -25.75
N ARG A 22 14.70 -12.81 -24.49
CA ARG A 22 13.90 -13.33 -23.37
C ARG A 22 12.77 -12.41 -22.98
N GLN A 23 12.87 -11.13 -23.30
CA GLN A 23 11.85 -10.13 -22.95
C GLN A 23 11.27 -9.55 -24.23
N LEU A 24 9.95 -9.57 -24.31
CA LEU A 24 9.16 -8.99 -25.38
C LEU A 24 8.22 -7.95 -24.78
N ALA A 25 7.97 -6.88 -25.51
CA ALA A 25 6.94 -5.90 -25.18
C ALA A 25 6.09 -5.65 -26.42
N PHE A 26 4.82 -6.02 -26.34
CA PHE A 26 3.84 -5.70 -27.37
C PHE A 26 3.24 -4.36 -27.01
N THR A 27 3.46 -3.32 -27.79
CA THR A 27 2.99 -1.97 -27.49
C THR A 27 2.01 -1.52 -28.55
N ARG A 28 0.76 -1.27 -28.14
CA ARG A 28 -0.24 -0.63 -28.98
C ARG A 28 -0.17 0.88 -28.79
N ALA A 29 0.05 1.60 -29.89
CA ALA A 29 -0.08 3.06 -29.92
C ALA A 29 -1.46 3.43 -30.44
N ARG A 30 -2.24 4.18 -29.65
CA ARG A 30 -3.59 4.62 -29.97
C ARG A 30 -3.70 6.13 -29.86
N GLN A 31 -4.28 6.78 -30.87
CA GLN A 31 -4.59 8.20 -30.78
C GLN A 31 -5.91 8.42 -30.02
N ARG A 32 -5.86 9.22 -28.96
CA ARG A 32 -7.02 9.63 -28.15
C ARG A 32 -7.81 10.73 -28.87
N SER A 33 -9.03 10.99 -28.38
CA SER A 33 -9.93 12.03 -28.90
C SER A 33 -9.38 13.46 -28.72
N ASP A 34 -8.43 13.66 -27.81
CA ASP A 34 -7.72 14.93 -27.59
C ASP A 34 -6.48 15.09 -28.47
N GLY A 35 -6.24 14.16 -29.40
CA GLY A 35 -5.12 14.15 -30.34
C GLY A 35 -3.81 13.57 -29.79
N LYS A 36 -3.73 13.25 -28.48
CA LYS A 36 -2.54 12.67 -27.86
C LYS A 36 -2.44 11.17 -28.14
N ILE A 37 -1.23 10.62 -28.07
CA ILE A 37 -0.98 9.18 -28.22
C ILE A 37 -0.96 8.54 -26.84
N GLU A 38 -1.76 7.50 -26.67
CA GLU A 38 -1.75 6.58 -25.54
C GLU A 38 -0.98 5.31 -25.95
N LEU A 39 -0.03 4.90 -25.12
CA LEU A 39 0.70 3.65 -25.27
C LEU A 39 0.17 2.62 -24.28
N ARG A 40 -0.15 1.42 -24.79
CA ARG A 40 -0.51 0.27 -23.96
C ARG A 40 0.45 -0.87 -24.25
N THR A 41 1.21 -1.28 -23.25
CA THR A 41 2.27 -2.27 -23.37
C THR A 41 1.92 -3.56 -22.63
N LEU A 42 1.95 -4.68 -23.34
CA LEU A 42 1.86 -6.03 -22.79
C LEU A 42 3.29 -6.60 -22.68
N PRO A 43 3.93 -6.56 -21.50
CA PRO A 43 5.23 -7.21 -21.31
C PRO A 43 5.07 -8.74 -21.28
N TYR A 44 6.06 -9.44 -21.83
CA TYR A 44 6.13 -10.89 -21.81
C TYR A 44 7.57 -11.37 -21.69
N ASP A 45 7.84 -12.15 -20.63
CA ASP A 45 9.09 -12.88 -20.50
C ASP A 45 8.93 -14.32 -20.98
N VAL A 46 9.77 -14.74 -21.92
CA VAL A 46 9.75 -16.08 -22.50
C VAL A 46 9.99 -17.13 -21.41
N GLY A 47 9.02 -18.03 -21.25
CA GLY A 47 9.04 -19.07 -20.22
C GLY A 47 8.42 -18.66 -18.88
N SER A 48 7.96 -17.40 -18.75
CA SER A 48 7.15 -16.97 -17.62
C SER A 48 5.79 -17.68 -17.64
N PRO A 49 5.22 -18.06 -16.47
CA PRO A 49 3.87 -18.57 -16.35
C PRO A 49 2.77 -17.51 -16.58
N ALA A 50 3.09 -16.36 -17.20
CA ALA A 50 2.22 -15.25 -17.59
C ALA A 50 1.10 -15.67 -18.57
N ARG A 51 0.25 -16.58 -18.10
CA ARG A 51 -0.91 -17.15 -18.78
C ARG A 51 -1.82 -16.04 -19.25
N THR A 52 -2.02 -15.01 -18.43
CA THR A 52 -2.86 -13.88 -18.82
C THR A 52 -2.29 -13.14 -20.03
N THR A 53 -0.99 -12.87 -20.12
CA THR A 53 -0.41 -12.24 -21.32
C THR A 53 -0.65 -13.08 -22.57
N VAL A 54 -0.48 -14.41 -22.48
CA VAL A 54 -0.73 -15.32 -23.60
C VAL A 54 -2.21 -15.36 -23.96
N GLU A 55 -3.11 -15.45 -22.98
CA GLU A 55 -4.57 -15.39 -23.18
C GLU A 55 -5.00 -14.08 -23.83
N ARG A 56 -4.41 -12.94 -23.41
CA ARG A 56 -4.68 -11.62 -24.00
C ARG A 56 -4.17 -11.51 -25.42
N LEU A 57 -2.97 -12.01 -25.71
CA LEU A 57 -2.46 -12.06 -27.08
C LEU A 57 -3.29 -13.00 -27.96
N ALA A 58 -3.86 -14.08 -27.40
CA ALA A 58 -4.75 -14.98 -28.13
C ALA A 58 -6.06 -14.29 -28.55
N GLU A 59 -6.54 -13.25 -27.85
CA GLU A 59 -7.69 -12.44 -28.28
C GLU A 59 -7.47 -11.76 -29.64
N LEU A 60 -6.21 -11.49 -30.00
CA LEU A 60 -5.83 -10.94 -31.32
C LEU A 60 -5.96 -11.95 -32.45
N ALA A 61 -6.04 -13.24 -32.17
CA ALA A 61 -6.10 -14.28 -33.19
C ALA A 61 -7.46 -14.25 -33.92
N PHE A 62 -7.40 -14.48 -35.23
CA PHE A 62 -8.57 -14.78 -36.06
C PHE A 62 -8.57 -16.27 -36.40
N SER A 63 -9.72 -16.93 -36.28
CA SER A 63 -9.89 -18.30 -36.74
C SER A 63 -9.78 -18.37 -38.26
N LEU A 64 -9.47 -19.55 -38.78
CA LEU A 64 -9.44 -19.78 -40.23
C LEU A 64 -10.80 -19.52 -40.87
N ASP A 65 -11.90 -19.83 -40.17
CA ASP A 65 -13.25 -19.55 -40.64
C ASP A 65 -13.51 -18.04 -40.75
N GLU A 66 -13.02 -17.24 -39.78
CA GLU A 66 -13.14 -15.78 -39.83
C GLU A 66 -12.39 -15.16 -41.02
N LEU A 67 -11.27 -15.76 -41.41
CA LEU A 67 -10.47 -15.32 -42.55
C LEU A 67 -10.99 -15.87 -43.89
N SER A 68 -11.70 -17.00 -43.86
CA SER A 68 -12.29 -17.62 -45.06
C SER A 68 -13.40 -16.77 -45.68
N ALA A 69 -14.03 -15.88 -44.89
CA ALA A 69 -15.04 -14.93 -45.33
C ALA A 69 -14.47 -13.63 -45.95
N GLY A 70 -13.15 -13.51 -46.07
CA GLY A 70 -12.45 -12.32 -46.55
C GLY A 70 -11.68 -11.59 -45.44
N GLU A 71 -11.17 -10.40 -45.75
CA GLU A 71 -10.46 -9.58 -44.77
C GLU A 71 -11.41 -9.12 -43.64
N PRO A 72 -11.03 -9.29 -42.36
CA PRO A 72 -11.87 -8.84 -41.25
C PRO A 72 -12.13 -7.32 -41.30
N PRO A 73 -13.35 -6.85 -41.01
CA PRO A 73 -13.64 -5.43 -40.92
C PRO A 73 -12.75 -4.74 -39.88
N ILE A 74 -12.36 -3.48 -40.14
CA ILE A 74 -11.50 -2.70 -39.24
C ILE A 74 -12.09 -2.61 -37.82
N THR A 75 -13.41 -2.48 -37.68
CA THR A 75 -14.10 -2.45 -36.39
C THR A 75 -13.84 -3.71 -35.57
N ARG A 76 -13.85 -4.88 -36.21
CA ARG A 76 -13.58 -6.16 -35.56
C ARG A 76 -12.12 -6.30 -35.12
N VAL A 77 -11.18 -5.79 -35.92
CA VAL A 77 -9.77 -5.71 -35.56
C VAL A 77 -9.58 -4.79 -34.34
N THR A 78 -10.19 -3.60 -34.36
CA THR A 78 -10.16 -2.65 -33.25
C THR A 78 -10.77 -3.23 -31.97
N ASP A 79 -11.88 -3.95 -32.06
CA ASP A 79 -12.52 -4.58 -30.91
C ASP A 79 -11.61 -5.63 -30.26
N LYS A 80 -10.96 -6.48 -31.07
CA LYS A 80 -9.96 -7.46 -30.58
C LYS A 80 -8.74 -6.78 -29.98
N LEU A 81 -8.24 -5.70 -30.59
CA LEU A 81 -7.15 -4.89 -30.03
C LEU A 81 -7.53 -4.25 -28.70
N ASN A 82 -8.75 -3.73 -28.57
CA ASN A 82 -9.27 -3.18 -27.32
C ASN A 82 -9.37 -4.26 -26.24
N ALA A 83 -9.85 -5.47 -26.59
CA ALA A 83 -9.97 -6.58 -25.65
C ALA A 83 -8.61 -7.12 -25.17
N ALA A 84 -7.63 -7.24 -26.08
CA ALA A 84 -6.29 -7.73 -25.78
C ALA A 84 -5.52 -6.76 -24.87
N PHE A 85 -5.58 -5.45 -25.15
CA PHE A 85 -4.83 -4.41 -24.44
C PHE A 85 -5.68 -3.69 -23.36
N SER A 86 -6.75 -4.31 -22.86
CA SER A 86 -7.54 -3.73 -21.76
C SER A 86 -6.92 -4.07 -20.40
N VAL A 87 -6.37 -3.05 -19.74
CA VAL A 87 -5.95 -3.11 -18.34
C VAL A 87 -7.14 -3.48 -17.47
N GLU A 88 -8.29 -2.80 -17.68
CA GLU A 88 -9.51 -2.98 -16.89
C GLU A 88 -10.01 -4.43 -16.92
N ALA A 89 -9.88 -5.13 -18.05
CA ALA A 89 -10.28 -6.51 -18.18
C ALA A 89 -9.38 -7.47 -17.38
N VAL A 90 -8.05 -7.30 -17.45
CA VAL A 90 -7.07 -8.09 -16.68
C VAL A 90 -7.29 -7.87 -15.18
N THR A 91 -7.40 -6.60 -14.81
CA THR A 91 -7.70 -6.12 -13.48
C THR A 91 -8.98 -6.73 -12.90
N LYS A 92 -10.10 -6.62 -13.62
CA LYS A 92 -11.39 -7.17 -13.18
C LYS A 92 -11.36 -8.70 -13.04
N GLN A 93 -10.66 -9.39 -13.94
CA GLN A 93 -10.48 -10.83 -13.85
C GLN A 93 -9.70 -11.20 -12.58
N PHE A 94 -8.56 -10.53 -12.33
CA PHE A 94 -7.77 -10.75 -11.12
C PHE A 94 -8.60 -10.56 -9.85
N TYR A 95 -9.41 -9.50 -9.78
CA TYR A 95 -10.31 -9.26 -8.65
C TYR A 95 -11.31 -10.37 -8.44
N GLN A 96 -11.94 -10.82 -9.52
CA GLN A 96 -12.92 -11.88 -9.41
C GLN A 96 -12.29 -13.18 -8.90
N GLU A 97 -11.05 -13.48 -9.32
CA GLU A 97 -10.30 -14.63 -8.82
C GLU A 97 -9.92 -14.48 -7.34
N ILE A 98 -9.38 -13.33 -6.92
CA ILE A 98 -9.04 -13.06 -5.51
C ILE A 98 -10.29 -13.06 -4.63
N ALA A 99 -11.40 -12.49 -5.10
CA ALA A 99 -12.66 -12.49 -4.36
C ALA A 99 -13.26 -13.88 -4.20
N SER A 100 -13.26 -14.67 -5.28
CA SER A 100 -13.73 -16.06 -5.22
C SER A 100 -12.84 -16.89 -4.29
N TRP A 101 -11.52 -16.70 -4.37
CA TRP A 101 -10.56 -17.31 -3.46
C TRP A 101 -10.81 -16.92 -2.01
N TYR A 102 -11.04 -15.64 -1.72
CA TYR A 102 -11.29 -15.13 -0.38
C TYR A 102 -12.49 -15.81 0.27
N PHE A 103 -13.63 -15.84 -0.41
CA PHE A 103 -14.84 -16.43 0.15
C PHE A 103 -14.72 -17.94 0.34
N TRP A 104 -14.00 -18.61 -0.55
CA TRP A 104 -13.65 -20.02 -0.39
C TRP A 104 -12.72 -20.24 0.81
N ALA A 105 -11.63 -19.49 0.92
CA ALA A 105 -10.67 -19.59 2.01
C ALA A 105 -11.31 -19.31 3.38
N LEU A 106 -12.24 -18.36 3.45
CA LEU A 106 -12.94 -17.97 4.68
C LEU A 106 -13.68 -19.14 5.36
N GLU A 107 -14.10 -20.15 4.61
CA GLU A 107 -14.75 -21.35 5.16
C GLU A 107 -13.74 -22.33 5.78
N HIS A 108 -12.48 -22.24 5.39
CA HIS A 108 -11.42 -23.20 5.74
C HIS A 108 -10.39 -22.64 6.73
N VAL A 109 -10.30 -21.33 6.92
CA VAL A 109 -9.37 -20.71 7.86
C VAL A 109 -9.94 -20.59 9.27
N ARG A 110 -9.06 -20.67 10.28
CA ARG A 110 -9.36 -20.33 11.67
C ARG A 110 -8.21 -19.55 12.28
N PHE A 111 -8.50 -18.42 12.90
CA PHE A 111 -7.52 -17.66 13.69
C PHE A 111 -7.80 -17.81 15.19
N PRO A 112 -6.82 -17.45 16.06
CA PRO A 112 -6.96 -17.57 17.51
C PRO A 112 -8.20 -16.82 18.05
N LYS A 113 -8.64 -17.21 19.25
CA LYS A 113 -9.90 -16.71 19.84
C LYS A 113 -9.97 -15.20 20.03
N ASP A 114 -8.85 -14.52 20.27
CA ASP A 114 -8.81 -13.08 20.50
C ASP A 114 -8.73 -12.29 19.18
N ALA A 115 -8.59 -12.99 18.03
CA ALA A 115 -8.70 -12.36 16.72
C ALA A 115 -10.13 -11.83 16.48
N PRO A 116 -10.28 -10.64 15.87
CA PRO A 116 -11.59 -10.07 15.60
C PRO A 116 -12.38 -10.94 14.61
N LYS A 117 -13.61 -11.30 15.00
CA LYS A 117 -14.54 -12.11 14.22
C LYS A 117 -15.80 -11.32 13.93
N THR A 118 -16.34 -11.52 12.74
CA THR A 118 -17.64 -10.97 12.36
C THR A 118 -18.46 -12.10 11.76
N ASP A 119 -19.71 -12.22 12.21
CA ASP A 119 -20.60 -13.35 11.87
C ASP A 119 -19.95 -14.73 12.11
N GLY A 120 -19.08 -14.79 13.13
CA GLY A 120 -18.33 -16.00 13.50
C GLY A 120 -17.15 -16.35 12.57
N LYS A 121 -16.84 -15.52 11.57
CA LYS A 121 -15.78 -15.76 10.57
C LYS A 121 -14.60 -14.78 10.72
N ASP A 122 -13.42 -15.22 10.29
CA ASP A 122 -12.14 -14.51 10.44
C ASP A 122 -11.84 -13.53 9.28
N HIS A 123 -12.81 -12.67 8.96
CA HIS A 123 -12.72 -11.73 7.83
C HIS A 123 -11.48 -10.83 7.89
N VAL A 124 -11.26 -10.17 9.04
CA VAL A 124 -10.18 -9.19 9.25
C VAL A 124 -8.81 -9.85 9.14
N SER A 125 -8.62 -11.00 9.81
CA SER A 125 -7.36 -11.73 9.80
C SER A 125 -7.01 -12.29 8.43
N LEU A 126 -8.01 -12.80 7.69
CA LEU A 126 -7.80 -13.29 6.33
C LEU A 126 -7.46 -12.16 5.36
N ILE A 127 -8.13 -11.01 5.44
CA ILE A 127 -7.78 -9.83 4.62
C ILE A 127 -6.34 -9.42 4.90
N ARG A 128 -5.95 -9.26 6.18
CA ARG A 128 -4.57 -8.91 6.56
C ARG A 128 -3.54 -9.90 6.03
N LEU A 129 -3.85 -11.20 6.05
CA LEU A 129 -3.00 -12.24 5.47
C LEU A 129 -2.79 -12.03 3.96
N ILE A 130 -3.87 -11.82 3.20
CA ILE A 130 -3.79 -11.57 1.76
C ILE A 130 -3.01 -10.29 1.48
N THR A 131 -3.27 -9.22 2.22
CA THR A 131 -2.57 -7.93 2.09
C THR A 131 -1.06 -8.08 2.27
N ARG A 132 -0.61 -8.74 3.35
CA ARG A 132 0.81 -9.01 3.61
C ARG A 132 1.44 -9.90 2.54
N LEU A 133 0.70 -10.90 2.07
CA LEU A 133 1.17 -11.85 1.08
C LEU A 133 1.34 -11.21 -0.30
N ILE A 134 0.38 -10.39 -0.73
CA ILE A 134 0.51 -9.64 -1.99
C ILE A 134 1.69 -8.66 -1.90
N PHE A 135 1.89 -7.98 -0.77
CA PHE A 135 3.08 -7.15 -0.57
C PHE A 135 4.36 -7.97 -0.73
N CYS A 136 4.44 -9.15 -0.11
CA CYS A 136 5.59 -10.04 -0.25
C CYS A 136 5.78 -10.52 -1.70
N TRP A 137 4.70 -10.67 -2.46
CA TRP A 137 4.77 -10.95 -3.89
C TRP A 137 5.43 -9.81 -4.66
N PHE A 138 5.07 -8.55 -4.40
CA PHE A 138 5.75 -7.39 -4.98
C PHE A 138 7.23 -7.32 -4.61
N LEU A 139 7.58 -7.62 -3.36
CA LEU A 139 8.98 -7.71 -2.93
C LEU A 139 9.74 -8.84 -3.63
N LYS A 140 9.06 -9.96 -3.92
CA LYS A 140 9.61 -11.06 -4.72
C LYS A 140 9.86 -10.61 -6.16
N GLU A 141 8.94 -9.86 -6.78
CA GLU A 141 9.14 -9.34 -8.13
C GLU A 141 10.27 -8.30 -8.19
N LYS A 142 10.45 -7.49 -7.13
CA LYS A 142 11.61 -6.61 -6.97
C LYS A 142 12.93 -7.35 -6.68
N GLY A 143 12.89 -8.67 -6.42
CA GLY A 143 14.08 -9.46 -6.09
C GLY A 143 14.61 -9.27 -4.65
N LEU A 144 13.77 -8.75 -3.76
CA LEU A 144 14.08 -8.62 -2.33
C LEU A 144 13.76 -9.89 -1.54
N ILE A 145 12.76 -10.66 -1.99
CA ILE A 145 12.40 -11.96 -1.41
C ILE A 145 12.71 -13.08 -2.42
N PRO A 146 13.39 -14.17 -2.01
CA PRO A 146 13.64 -15.31 -2.88
C PRO A 146 12.36 -15.98 -3.38
N ALA A 147 12.27 -16.22 -4.69
CA ALA A 147 11.14 -16.91 -5.30
C ALA A 147 10.97 -18.36 -4.82
N THR A 148 12.05 -18.99 -4.33
CA THR A 148 12.04 -20.35 -3.78
C THR A 148 11.12 -20.49 -2.55
N LEU A 149 10.86 -19.39 -1.82
CA LEU A 149 9.91 -19.38 -0.71
C LEU A 149 8.44 -19.53 -1.16
N PHE A 150 8.15 -19.41 -2.45
CA PHE A 150 6.81 -19.54 -3.02
C PHE A 150 6.71 -20.65 -4.07
N ASP A 151 7.78 -21.41 -4.29
CA ASP A 151 7.82 -22.50 -5.26
C ASP A 151 7.48 -23.85 -4.60
N PRO A 152 6.41 -24.56 -5.03
CA PRO A 152 5.99 -25.82 -4.44
C PRO A 152 7.08 -26.90 -4.41
N LYS A 153 7.94 -26.96 -5.44
CA LYS A 153 9.00 -27.96 -5.51
C LYS A 153 10.06 -27.71 -4.45
N SER A 154 10.51 -26.46 -4.35
CA SER A 154 11.46 -26.00 -3.33
C SER A 154 10.92 -26.21 -1.92
N LEU A 155 9.64 -25.87 -1.68
CA LEU A 155 8.97 -26.06 -0.39
C LEU A 155 8.84 -27.54 -0.02
N THR A 156 8.50 -28.41 -0.96
CA THR A 156 8.45 -29.87 -0.76
C THR A 156 9.83 -30.44 -0.42
N ALA A 157 10.90 -29.86 -0.95
CA ALA A 157 12.26 -30.27 -0.63
C ALA A 157 12.73 -29.77 0.76
N MET A 158 12.16 -28.68 1.26
CA MET A 158 12.61 -27.98 2.47
C MET A 158 11.77 -28.30 3.72
N LEU A 159 10.47 -28.52 3.56
CA LEU A 159 9.52 -28.58 4.68
C LEU A 159 9.09 -30.00 5.04
N ASN A 160 8.83 -30.21 6.33
CA ASN A 160 8.24 -31.42 6.89
C ASN A 160 6.71 -31.26 6.95
N GLY A 161 5.97 -32.22 6.38
CA GLY A 161 4.50 -32.22 6.43
C GLY A 161 3.80 -31.25 5.49
N PHE A 162 4.54 -30.58 4.58
CA PHE A 162 3.94 -29.70 3.57
C PHE A 162 2.93 -30.45 2.69
N ALA A 163 1.68 -29.99 2.68
CA ALA A 163 0.55 -30.71 2.11
C ALA A 163 -0.25 -29.84 1.11
N PRO A 164 0.36 -29.47 -0.05
CA PRO A 164 -0.18 -28.45 -0.97
C PRO A 164 -1.52 -28.80 -1.64
N HIS A 165 -1.99 -30.04 -1.51
CA HIS A 165 -3.24 -30.49 -2.14
C HIS A 165 -4.30 -30.94 -1.13
N ALA A 166 -3.99 -30.98 0.17
CA ALA A 166 -4.88 -31.50 1.21
C ALA A 166 -5.66 -30.36 1.89
N MET A 167 -6.92 -30.14 1.48
CA MET A 167 -7.74 -29.05 2.04
C MET A 167 -8.12 -29.23 3.51
N HIS A 168 -8.24 -30.49 3.96
CA HIS A 168 -8.60 -30.81 5.34
C HIS A 168 -7.39 -30.93 6.26
N ASP A 169 -6.18 -30.73 5.72
CA ASP A 169 -4.98 -30.70 6.54
C ASP A 169 -4.95 -29.39 7.35
N THR A 170 -4.86 -29.52 8.66
CA THR A 170 -4.87 -28.40 9.60
C THR A 170 -3.46 -28.02 10.08
N SER A 171 -2.42 -28.70 9.59
CA SER A 171 -1.05 -28.46 10.03
C SER A 171 -0.57 -27.05 9.65
N SER A 172 -1.05 -26.55 8.49
CA SER A 172 -0.79 -25.19 7.98
C SER A 172 0.70 -24.88 7.85
N VAL A 173 1.47 -25.85 7.35
CA VAL A 173 2.94 -25.81 7.35
C VAL A 173 3.46 -24.57 6.65
N PHE A 174 2.96 -24.24 5.46
CA PHE A 174 3.42 -23.09 4.71
C PHE A 174 3.17 -21.78 5.47
N TYR A 175 1.97 -21.61 6.03
CA TYR A 175 1.64 -20.40 6.76
C TYR A 175 2.52 -20.22 8.01
N LYS A 176 2.72 -21.29 8.79
CA LYS A 176 3.49 -21.24 10.05
C LYS A 176 5.00 -21.16 9.80
N ALA A 177 5.54 -22.01 8.93
CA ALA A 177 6.97 -22.11 8.68
C ALA A 177 7.48 -20.93 7.83
N ILE A 178 6.77 -20.55 6.77
CA ILE A 178 7.23 -19.53 5.83
C ILE A 178 6.61 -18.17 6.16
N LEU A 179 5.29 -18.04 6.07
CA LEU A 179 4.66 -16.71 6.08
C LEU A 179 4.76 -16.00 7.45
N GLN A 180 4.48 -16.68 8.56
CA GLN A 180 4.60 -16.06 9.89
C GLN A 180 6.05 -15.64 10.19
N ASN A 181 7.04 -16.48 9.88
CA ASN A 181 8.45 -16.14 10.06
C ASN A 181 8.91 -15.02 9.12
N LEU A 182 8.42 -15.00 7.87
CA LEU A 182 8.67 -13.93 6.92
C LEU A 182 8.12 -12.60 7.42
N PHE A 183 6.86 -12.58 7.87
CA PHE A 183 6.21 -11.36 8.34
C PHE A 183 6.87 -10.84 9.63
N PHE A 184 6.96 -11.67 10.66
CA PHE A 184 7.26 -11.18 12.02
C PHE A 184 8.74 -11.27 12.38
N ALA A 185 9.42 -12.35 11.99
CA ALA A 185 10.81 -12.61 12.36
C ALA A 185 11.82 -12.18 11.29
N THR A 186 11.36 -11.84 10.08
CA THR A 186 12.23 -11.43 8.97
C THR A 186 12.04 -9.95 8.61
N LEU A 187 10.89 -9.59 8.03
CA LEU A 187 10.64 -8.23 7.52
C LEU A 187 10.56 -7.17 8.64
N ASN A 188 10.27 -7.60 9.86
CA ASN A 188 10.22 -6.76 11.05
C ASN A 188 11.44 -6.96 12.00
N THR A 189 12.51 -7.59 11.53
CA THR A 189 13.77 -7.78 12.30
C THR A 189 14.99 -7.43 11.45
N GLU A 190 15.90 -6.63 12.01
CA GLU A 190 17.15 -6.21 11.37
C GLU A 190 17.99 -7.40 10.87
N MET A 191 18.65 -7.23 9.73
CA MET A 191 19.59 -8.21 9.19
C MET A 191 20.72 -8.46 10.22
N GLY A 192 21.14 -9.72 10.35
CA GLY A 192 22.16 -10.13 11.32
C GLY A 192 21.69 -10.31 12.78
N ARG A 193 20.46 -9.91 13.11
CA ARG A 193 19.85 -10.12 14.45
C ARG A 193 18.78 -11.22 14.47
N ARG A 194 18.78 -12.06 13.44
CA ARG A 194 17.78 -13.10 13.19
C ARG A 194 18.24 -14.42 13.79
N ASP A 195 17.42 -14.98 14.67
CA ASP A 195 17.71 -16.25 15.33
C ASP A 195 16.42 -17.00 15.69
N TRP A 196 16.53 -18.27 16.02
CA TRP A 196 15.44 -19.11 16.49
C TRP A 196 15.06 -18.77 17.93
N ALA A 197 13.76 -18.82 18.21
CA ALA A 197 13.26 -18.78 19.57
C ALA A 197 13.71 -20.03 20.33
N LYS A 198 14.32 -19.83 21.50
CA LYS A 198 14.71 -20.93 22.40
C LYS A 198 13.50 -21.44 23.16
N ASP A 199 13.53 -22.72 23.53
CA ASP A 199 12.50 -23.31 24.38
C ASP A 199 12.45 -22.59 25.73
N GLU A 200 11.23 -22.31 26.20
CA GLU A 200 10.93 -21.72 27.51
C GLU A 200 11.46 -20.29 27.79
N GLN A 201 12.32 -19.71 26.95
CA GLN A 201 13.00 -18.43 27.23
C GLN A 201 12.58 -17.23 26.38
N ASN A 202 11.61 -17.38 25.46
CA ASN A 202 11.23 -16.32 24.53
C ASN A 202 9.71 -16.17 24.33
N PHE A 203 8.96 -16.26 25.43
CA PHE A 203 7.52 -16.07 25.41
C PHE A 203 7.17 -14.66 24.88
N MET A 204 6.32 -14.58 23.85
CA MET A 204 5.94 -13.34 23.13
C MET A 204 7.07 -12.59 22.38
N ALA A 205 8.23 -13.20 22.17
CA ALA A 205 9.31 -12.58 21.38
C ALA A 205 9.05 -12.70 19.87
N HIS A 206 8.33 -11.77 19.26
CA HIS A 206 7.90 -11.85 17.86
C HIS A 206 9.01 -11.64 16.82
N ASN A 207 10.20 -11.21 17.25
CA ASN A 207 11.37 -10.98 16.41
C ASN A 207 12.25 -12.24 16.20
N LEU A 208 11.80 -13.40 16.70
CA LEU A 208 12.54 -14.66 16.61
C LEU A 208 11.76 -15.69 15.78
N TYR A 209 12.50 -16.53 15.06
CA TYR A 209 11.91 -17.57 14.21
C TYR A 209 11.27 -18.66 15.07
N ARG A 210 10.17 -19.23 14.59
CA ARG A 210 9.42 -20.32 15.22
C ARG A 210 9.20 -21.45 14.25
N HIS A 211 8.78 -22.60 14.77
CA HIS A 211 8.47 -23.79 13.99
C HIS A 211 9.70 -24.41 13.34
N ARG A 212 10.79 -24.50 14.11
CA ARG A 212 12.07 -25.11 13.69
C ARG A 212 11.85 -26.53 13.19
N GLU A 213 10.94 -27.26 13.83
CA GLU A 213 10.54 -28.63 13.51
C GLU A 213 9.91 -28.81 12.12
N LEU A 214 9.36 -27.74 11.53
CA LEU A 214 8.75 -27.79 10.20
C LEU A 214 9.78 -27.72 9.07
N PHE A 215 11.06 -27.47 9.37
CA PHE A 215 12.14 -27.47 8.39
C PHE A 215 12.95 -28.76 8.48
N ARG A 216 13.32 -29.33 7.32
CA ARG A 216 14.25 -30.46 7.24
C ARG A 216 15.65 -30.08 7.69
N ASP A 217 16.09 -28.89 7.26
CA ASP A 217 17.33 -28.26 7.69
C ASP A 217 17.03 -26.81 8.10
N PRO A 218 16.87 -26.55 9.41
CA PRO A 218 16.55 -25.22 9.91
C PRO A 218 17.68 -24.19 9.72
N GLU A 219 18.93 -24.62 9.62
CA GLU A 219 20.05 -23.68 9.43
C GLU A 219 20.08 -23.19 7.98
N THR A 220 19.92 -24.10 7.02
CA THR A 220 19.74 -23.72 5.61
C THR A 220 18.49 -22.85 5.42
N ALA A 221 17.43 -23.07 6.21
CA ALA A 221 16.26 -22.21 6.18
C ALA A 221 16.58 -20.77 6.62
N LEU A 222 17.28 -20.57 7.74
CA LEU A 222 17.70 -19.23 8.17
C LEU A 222 18.55 -18.53 7.10
N GLU A 223 19.46 -19.27 6.47
CA GLU A 223 20.30 -18.73 5.39
C GLU A 223 19.49 -18.21 4.21
N LEU A 224 18.31 -18.79 3.93
CA LEU A 224 17.41 -18.32 2.88
C LEU A 224 16.74 -16.99 3.23
N PHE A 225 16.43 -16.76 4.50
CA PHE A 225 15.82 -15.50 4.95
C PHE A 225 16.84 -14.40 5.23
N LYS A 226 18.13 -14.74 5.44
CA LYS A 226 19.15 -13.79 5.95
C LYS A 226 19.29 -12.52 5.10
N ASP A 227 19.20 -12.65 3.78
CA ASP A 227 19.44 -11.57 2.81
C ASP A 227 18.15 -10.80 2.46
N ILE A 228 17.02 -11.13 3.09
CA ILE A 228 15.78 -10.36 2.94
C ILE A 228 15.93 -9.07 3.76
N PRO A 229 15.76 -7.87 3.17
CA PRO A 229 15.93 -6.63 3.92
C PRO A 229 14.87 -6.47 5.01
N PHE A 230 15.26 -5.83 6.11
CA PHE A 230 14.35 -5.28 7.10
C PHE A 230 13.58 -4.12 6.49
N LEU A 231 12.26 -4.17 6.55
CA LEU A 231 11.41 -3.11 6.01
C LEU A 231 10.74 -2.26 7.08
N ASN A 232 10.62 -2.73 8.33
CA ASN A 232 9.82 -2.03 9.33
C ASN A 232 8.37 -1.80 8.82
N GLY A 233 7.63 -0.89 9.44
CA GLY A 233 6.27 -0.52 9.05
C GLY A 233 5.21 -1.40 9.73
N GLY A 234 4.23 -0.75 10.37
CA GLY A 234 3.19 -1.40 11.18
C GLY A 234 2.40 -2.52 10.48
N LEU A 235 2.52 -2.66 9.15
CA LEU A 235 1.95 -3.76 8.37
C LEU A 235 2.42 -5.14 8.84
N PHE A 236 3.72 -5.29 9.13
CA PHE A 236 4.34 -6.55 9.53
C PHE A 236 4.48 -6.71 11.04
N GLU A 237 3.90 -5.80 11.82
CA GLU A 237 3.86 -5.92 13.27
C GLU A 237 2.93 -7.09 13.68
N CYS A 238 3.40 -7.92 14.60
CA CYS A 238 2.59 -8.99 15.17
C CYS A 238 1.64 -8.37 16.20
N LEU A 239 0.34 -8.64 16.06
CA LEU A 239 -0.69 -8.07 16.92
C LEU A 239 -0.91 -8.87 18.23
N ASP A 240 -0.21 -9.99 18.38
CA ASP A 240 -0.13 -10.69 19.65
C ASP A 240 0.49 -9.75 20.70
N ARG A 241 -0.12 -9.63 21.88
CA ARG A 241 0.34 -8.68 22.90
C ARG A 241 0.02 -9.14 24.32
N ILE A 242 0.66 -8.48 25.27
CA ILE A 242 0.41 -8.67 26.71
C ILE A 242 -0.37 -7.44 27.18
N GLU A 243 -1.55 -7.67 27.74
CA GLU A 243 -2.37 -6.67 28.41
C GLU A 243 -2.36 -6.94 29.93
N GLY A 244 -2.81 -5.97 30.73
CA GLY A 244 -2.84 -6.09 32.19
C GLY A 244 -1.51 -5.72 32.87
N THR A 245 -1.42 -5.99 34.17
CA THR A 245 -0.23 -5.66 34.97
C THR A 245 0.80 -6.78 34.92
N LYS A 246 2.03 -6.50 35.37
CA LYS A 246 3.06 -7.55 35.50
C LYS A 246 2.61 -8.72 36.39
N ASP A 247 1.78 -8.43 37.40
CA ASP A 247 1.28 -9.43 38.34
C ASP A 247 0.08 -10.22 37.81
N GLN A 248 -0.67 -9.66 36.87
CA GLN A 248 -1.83 -10.29 36.24
C GLN A 248 -1.81 -10.10 34.71
N PRO A 249 -0.85 -10.75 34.01
CA PRO A 249 -0.73 -10.60 32.58
C PRO A 249 -1.85 -11.36 31.86
N ARG A 250 -2.53 -10.67 30.95
CA ARG A 250 -3.46 -11.24 29.98
C ARG A 250 -2.77 -11.34 28.62
N TYR A 251 -2.67 -12.54 28.09
CA TYR A 251 -2.04 -12.79 26.79
C TYR A 251 -3.10 -12.79 25.68
N ILE A 252 -3.01 -11.80 24.78
CA ILE A 252 -3.90 -11.65 23.64
C ILE A 252 -3.24 -12.27 22.40
N ARG A 253 -3.96 -13.17 21.72
CA ARG A 253 -3.51 -13.84 20.49
C ARG A 253 -4.41 -13.48 19.33
N ILE A 254 -3.86 -12.77 18.34
CA ILE A 254 -4.57 -12.33 17.13
C ILE A 254 -3.94 -12.95 15.89
N ASP A 255 -2.62 -12.82 15.72
CA ASP A 255 -1.89 -13.46 14.62
C ASP A 255 -1.48 -14.90 14.96
N GLY A 256 -1.42 -15.22 16.26
CA GLY A 256 -1.12 -16.57 16.73
C GLY A 256 0.31 -17.00 16.37
N PHE A 257 1.27 -16.08 16.49
CA PHE A 257 2.69 -16.40 16.27
C PHE A 257 3.24 -17.11 17.51
N SER A 258 2.81 -18.36 17.68
CA SER A 258 2.92 -19.15 18.89
C SER A 258 3.21 -20.61 18.59
N ARG A 259 3.97 -21.25 19.47
CA ARG A 259 4.18 -22.71 19.45
C ARG A 259 3.08 -23.47 20.20
N ARG A 260 2.17 -22.76 20.89
CA ARG A 260 1.07 -23.39 21.62
C ARG A 260 -0.05 -23.79 20.66
N PRO A 261 -0.49 -25.07 20.64
CA PRO A 261 -1.50 -25.54 19.69
C PRO A 261 -2.83 -24.79 19.76
N ASP A 262 -3.25 -24.37 20.95
CA ASP A 262 -4.51 -23.63 21.19
C ASP A 262 -4.47 -22.17 20.69
N SER A 263 -3.28 -21.67 20.39
CA SER A 263 -3.00 -20.28 20.01
C SER A 263 -2.53 -20.18 18.56
N GLN A 264 -2.56 -21.27 17.80
CA GLN A 264 -2.09 -21.31 16.42
C GLN A 264 -3.24 -21.12 15.43
N PRO A 265 -2.99 -20.40 14.32
CA PRO A 265 -3.92 -20.31 13.21
C PRO A 265 -3.94 -21.62 12.41
N VAL A 266 -5.08 -21.88 11.78
CA VAL A 266 -5.29 -22.94 10.78
C VAL A 266 -5.53 -22.26 9.44
N VAL A 267 -4.59 -22.41 8.52
CA VAL A 267 -4.64 -21.90 7.15
C VAL A 267 -4.04 -22.98 6.23
N PRO A 268 -4.88 -23.86 5.66
CA PRO A 268 -4.41 -25.02 4.90
C PRO A 268 -3.49 -24.65 3.73
N ASP A 269 -2.44 -25.45 3.50
CA ASP A 269 -1.47 -25.24 2.40
C ASP A 269 -2.14 -25.24 1.02
N ALA A 270 -3.22 -26.02 0.88
CA ALA A 270 -4.00 -26.12 -0.34
C ALA A 270 -4.75 -24.83 -0.72
N LEU A 271 -4.92 -23.87 0.20
CA LEU A 271 -5.40 -22.53 -0.15
C LEU A 271 -4.34 -21.76 -0.95
N PHE A 272 -3.05 -22.06 -0.79
CA PHE A 272 -1.98 -21.38 -1.49
C PHE A 272 -1.57 -22.09 -2.79
N PHE A 273 -1.58 -23.43 -2.79
CA PHE A 273 -1.00 -24.24 -3.86
C PHE A 273 -1.95 -25.27 -4.49
N GLY A 274 -3.20 -25.32 -4.04
CA GLY A 274 -4.18 -26.29 -4.53
C GLY A 274 -4.53 -26.09 -6.00
N GLU A 275 -4.83 -27.19 -6.69
CA GLU A 275 -5.29 -27.18 -8.08
C GLU A 275 -6.65 -26.47 -8.25
N GLU A 276 -6.92 -26.04 -9.48
CA GLU A 276 -8.19 -25.43 -9.86
C GLU A 276 -9.37 -26.39 -9.57
N ARG A 277 -10.43 -25.84 -8.98
CA ARG A 277 -11.66 -26.56 -8.64
C ARG A 277 -12.88 -25.66 -8.74
N GLU A 278 -14.05 -26.27 -8.83
CA GLU A 278 -15.32 -25.57 -8.75
C GLU A 278 -15.86 -25.58 -7.31
N VAL A 279 -16.37 -24.43 -6.86
CA VAL A 279 -17.03 -24.25 -5.57
C VAL A 279 -18.34 -23.48 -5.75
N ASP A 280 -19.30 -23.73 -4.86
CA ASP A 280 -20.58 -23.01 -4.86
C ASP A 280 -20.49 -21.75 -4.00
N LEU A 281 -20.31 -20.60 -4.64
CA LEU A 281 -20.34 -19.27 -4.00
C LEU A 281 -21.65 -18.53 -4.27
N SER A 282 -22.67 -19.21 -4.82
CA SER A 282 -23.94 -18.57 -5.21
C SER A 282 -24.68 -17.95 -4.03
N LYS A 283 -24.61 -18.58 -2.85
CA LYS A 283 -25.16 -18.05 -1.60
C LYS A 283 -24.44 -16.78 -1.14
N THR A 284 -23.11 -16.78 -1.25
CA THR A 284 -22.28 -15.65 -0.83
C THR A 284 -22.51 -14.44 -1.73
N TYR A 285 -22.51 -14.63 -3.05
CA TYR A 285 -22.75 -13.55 -4.00
C TYR A 285 -24.23 -13.19 -4.19
N GLY A 286 -25.17 -14.01 -3.71
CA GLY A 286 -26.60 -13.84 -4.00
C GLY A 286 -26.97 -14.04 -5.47
N GLU A 287 -26.11 -14.68 -6.26
CA GLU A 287 -26.25 -14.79 -7.71
C GLU A 287 -25.98 -16.23 -8.19
N ALA A 288 -26.94 -16.83 -8.91
CA ALA A 288 -26.86 -18.24 -9.33
C ALA A 288 -25.67 -18.57 -10.25
N ARG A 289 -25.13 -17.58 -10.97
CA ARG A 289 -23.95 -17.76 -11.85
C ARG A 289 -22.69 -18.20 -11.09
N TYR A 290 -22.61 -17.99 -9.78
CA TYR A 290 -21.48 -18.43 -8.95
C TYR A 290 -21.64 -19.82 -8.34
N ARG A 291 -22.61 -20.63 -8.79
CA ARG A 291 -22.78 -22.02 -8.33
C ARG A 291 -21.60 -22.93 -8.69
N ARG A 292 -20.86 -22.58 -9.74
CA ARG A 292 -19.66 -23.26 -10.21
C ARG A 292 -18.52 -22.25 -10.37
N ALA A 293 -18.30 -21.46 -9.33
CA ALA A 293 -17.19 -20.51 -9.32
C ALA A 293 -15.87 -21.28 -9.30
N ARG A 294 -14.93 -20.93 -10.18
CA ARG A 294 -13.61 -21.54 -10.22
C ARG A 294 -12.68 -20.86 -9.23
N VAL A 295 -12.00 -21.67 -8.42
CA VAL A 295 -10.99 -21.23 -7.45
C VAL A 295 -9.75 -22.11 -7.58
N ARG A 296 -8.58 -21.53 -7.31
CA ARG A 296 -7.27 -22.21 -7.33
C ARG A 296 -6.39 -21.64 -6.24
N GLY A 297 -5.27 -22.30 -5.94
CA GLY A 297 -4.30 -21.82 -4.96
C GLY A 297 -3.85 -20.39 -5.25
N LEU A 298 -3.77 -19.55 -4.21
CA LEU A 298 -3.45 -18.13 -4.35
C LEU A 298 -2.13 -17.88 -5.09
N MET A 299 -1.11 -18.73 -4.89
CA MET A 299 0.18 -18.61 -5.59
C MET A 299 0.04 -18.84 -7.09
N HIS A 300 -0.86 -19.73 -7.51
CA HIS A 300 -1.16 -19.95 -8.93
C HIS A 300 -1.90 -18.77 -9.54
N THR A 301 -2.82 -18.15 -8.79
CA THR A 301 -3.46 -16.90 -9.21
C THR A 301 -2.41 -15.81 -9.37
N LEU A 302 -1.60 -15.49 -8.34
CA LEU A 302 -0.58 -14.45 -8.45
C LEU A 302 0.41 -14.73 -9.59
N ALA A 303 0.91 -15.95 -9.74
CA ALA A 303 1.84 -16.31 -10.81
C ALA A 303 1.26 -16.21 -12.23
N SER A 304 -0.07 -16.20 -12.38
CA SER A 304 -0.73 -16.09 -13.68
C SER A 304 -0.72 -14.66 -14.24
N TYR A 305 -0.42 -13.65 -13.41
CA TYR A 305 -0.46 -12.23 -13.76
C TYR A 305 0.93 -11.61 -13.69
N ASN A 306 1.19 -10.68 -14.61
CA ASN A 306 2.34 -9.80 -14.50
C ASN A 306 2.04 -8.70 -13.50
N PHE A 307 2.99 -8.38 -12.63
CA PHE A 307 2.92 -7.24 -11.73
C PHE A 307 3.89 -6.17 -12.21
N THR A 308 3.42 -4.93 -12.29
CA THR A 308 4.28 -3.77 -12.55
C THR A 308 4.52 -3.01 -11.25
N LEU A 309 5.77 -2.59 -11.05
CA LEU A 309 6.20 -1.84 -9.88
C LEU A 309 5.88 -0.35 -10.04
N THR A 310 5.69 0.12 -11.27
CA THR A 310 5.30 1.50 -11.58
C THR A 310 3.79 1.58 -11.68
N GLU A 311 3.18 2.57 -11.03
CA GLU A 311 1.80 2.91 -11.38
C GLU A 311 1.79 3.42 -12.83
N ASN A 312 0.82 2.95 -13.61
CA ASN A 312 0.59 3.42 -14.98
C ASN A 312 0.47 4.95 -14.99
N THR A 313 0.65 5.65 -16.10
CA THR A 313 0.26 7.07 -16.25
C THR A 313 -0.89 7.18 -17.24
N PRO A 314 -1.67 8.27 -17.34
CA PRO A 314 -2.77 8.37 -18.31
C PRO A 314 -2.38 8.22 -19.80
N PHE A 315 -1.07 8.18 -20.10
CA PHE A 315 -0.53 8.12 -21.46
C PHE A 315 0.33 6.87 -21.69
N ASP A 316 0.82 6.22 -20.64
CA ASP A 316 1.65 5.02 -20.73
C ASP A 316 1.19 3.98 -19.70
N HIS A 317 0.62 2.89 -20.22
CA HIS A 317 -0.02 1.84 -19.45
C HIS A 317 0.66 0.50 -19.73
N ASP A 318 1.23 -0.11 -18.71
CA ASP A 318 1.47 -1.55 -18.70
C ASP A 318 0.14 -2.28 -18.49
N VAL A 319 -0.17 -3.22 -19.38
CA VAL A 319 -1.24 -4.21 -19.23
C VAL A 319 -0.74 -5.30 -18.27
N ALA A 320 -0.51 -4.88 -17.04
CA ALA A 320 -0.04 -5.64 -15.89
C ALA A 320 -0.81 -5.17 -14.65
N LEU A 321 -0.68 -5.91 -13.56
CA LEU A 321 -1.25 -5.52 -12.28
C LEU A 321 -0.35 -4.47 -11.61
N ASP A 322 -0.85 -3.26 -11.47
CA ASP A 322 -0.17 -2.17 -10.76
C ASP A 322 -0.60 -2.08 -9.28
N LEU A 323 -0.05 -1.08 -8.57
CA LEU A 323 -0.31 -0.84 -7.15
C LEU A 323 -1.68 -0.25 -6.86
N GLU A 324 -2.25 0.48 -7.83
CA GLU A 324 -3.60 1.05 -7.74
C GLU A 324 -4.63 -0.07 -7.67
N LEU A 325 -4.39 -1.15 -8.40
CA LEU A 325 -5.31 -2.27 -8.48
C LEU A 325 -5.60 -2.91 -7.11
N LEU A 326 -4.60 -3.00 -6.23
CA LEU A 326 -4.80 -3.55 -4.88
C LEU A 326 -5.93 -2.81 -4.15
N GLY A 327 -5.95 -1.48 -4.28
CA GLY A 327 -7.01 -0.64 -3.72
C GLY A 327 -8.39 -1.11 -4.14
N GLN A 328 -8.57 -1.28 -5.45
CA GLN A 328 -9.83 -1.75 -6.03
C GLN A 328 -10.15 -3.22 -5.69
N VAL A 329 -9.17 -4.16 -5.61
CA VAL A 329 -9.44 -5.55 -5.16
C VAL A 329 -10.15 -5.49 -3.81
N PHE A 330 -9.54 -4.76 -2.89
CA PHE A 330 -9.94 -4.79 -1.50
C PHE A 330 -11.18 -3.92 -1.25
N GLU A 331 -11.33 -2.79 -1.93
CA GLU A 331 -12.58 -2.01 -1.91
C GLU A 331 -13.76 -2.83 -2.42
N ASN A 332 -13.59 -3.63 -3.48
CA ASN A 332 -14.66 -4.49 -3.97
C ASN A 332 -14.94 -5.67 -3.03
N LEU A 333 -13.91 -6.24 -2.40
CA LEU A 333 -14.07 -7.23 -1.33
C LEU A 333 -14.84 -6.64 -0.13
N LEU A 334 -14.55 -5.39 0.24
CA LEU A 334 -15.26 -4.63 1.27
C LEU A 334 -16.68 -4.24 0.84
N ALA A 335 -16.91 -3.89 -0.43
CA ALA A 335 -18.24 -3.62 -0.95
C ALA A 335 -19.12 -4.88 -0.98
N ALA A 336 -18.50 -6.06 -1.12
CA ALA A 336 -19.16 -7.34 -0.91
C ALA A 336 -19.39 -7.67 0.57
N TYR A 337 -18.80 -6.93 1.51
CA TYR A 337 -18.84 -7.22 2.94
C TYR A 337 -19.02 -5.92 3.75
N ASN A 338 -20.28 -5.55 4.06
CA ASN A 338 -20.56 -4.40 4.90
C ASN A 338 -20.64 -4.83 6.39
N PRO A 339 -19.71 -4.39 7.26
CA PRO A 339 -19.75 -4.68 8.70
C PRO A 339 -20.99 -4.07 9.40
N GLU A 340 -21.52 -2.96 8.90
CA GLU A 340 -22.67 -2.26 9.49
C GLU A 340 -24.00 -2.92 9.14
N THR A 341 -24.15 -3.43 7.90
CA THR A 341 -25.43 -3.99 7.44
C THR A 341 -25.49 -5.52 7.40
N ARG A 342 -24.37 -6.22 7.68
CA ARG A 342 -24.26 -7.69 7.64
C ARG A 342 -24.84 -8.34 6.38
N THR A 343 -24.82 -7.62 5.27
CA THR A 343 -25.39 -8.04 3.98
C THR A 343 -24.35 -7.89 2.88
N THR A 344 -24.28 -8.90 2.01
CA THR A 344 -23.53 -8.86 0.74
C THR A 344 -24.26 -7.94 -0.24
N ALA A 345 -24.11 -6.62 -0.06
CA ALA A 345 -24.84 -5.64 -0.85
C ALA A 345 -23.92 -4.54 -1.38
N ARG A 346 -23.58 -4.68 -2.68
CA ARG A 346 -22.88 -3.70 -3.54
C ARG A 346 -23.43 -2.26 -3.53
N LYS A 347 -24.50 -1.97 -2.79
CA LYS A 347 -25.23 -0.68 -2.84
C LYS A 347 -25.28 0.07 -1.50
N ALA A 348 -24.87 -0.53 -0.38
CA ALA A 348 -25.10 0.05 0.94
C ALA A 348 -23.91 0.84 1.52
N THR A 349 -22.67 0.54 1.13
CA THR A 349 -21.47 1.16 1.75
C THR A 349 -21.05 2.50 1.14
N GLY A 350 -21.59 2.88 -0.02
CA GLY A 350 -21.10 4.06 -0.75
C GLY A 350 -19.66 3.92 -1.27
N SER A 351 -19.05 2.73 -1.15
CA SER A 351 -17.69 2.42 -1.61
C SER A 351 -17.66 2.35 -3.13
N TYR A 352 -17.59 3.51 -3.79
CA TYR A 352 -17.43 3.62 -5.23
C TYR A 352 -16.00 4.02 -5.54
N TYR A 353 -15.33 3.18 -6.31
CA TYR A 353 -14.05 3.53 -6.90
C TYR A 353 -14.20 4.79 -7.76
N THR A 354 -13.35 5.78 -7.53
CA THR A 354 -13.31 7.00 -8.36
C THR A 354 -12.42 6.71 -9.57
N PRO A 355 -12.93 6.83 -10.81
CA PRO A 355 -12.14 6.67 -12.02
C PRO A 355 -10.89 7.55 -12.01
N ARG A 356 -9.79 7.00 -12.52
CA ARG A 356 -8.49 7.64 -12.48
C ARG A 356 -8.44 9.01 -13.15
N GLU A 357 -9.13 9.16 -14.28
CA GLU A 357 -9.22 10.44 -15.01
C GLU A 357 -9.88 11.52 -14.15
N ILE A 358 -10.86 11.13 -13.32
CA ILE A 358 -11.54 12.04 -12.39
C ILE A 358 -10.59 12.40 -11.25
N VAL A 359 -9.86 11.43 -10.70
CA VAL A 359 -8.86 11.68 -9.65
C VAL A 359 -7.79 12.65 -10.15
N ASP A 360 -7.19 12.40 -11.31
CA ASP A 360 -6.14 13.25 -11.89
C ASP A 360 -6.64 14.68 -12.13
N TYR A 361 -7.83 14.83 -12.72
CA TYR A 361 -8.47 16.13 -12.94
C TYR A 361 -8.73 16.89 -11.62
N MET A 362 -9.35 16.23 -10.63
CA MET A 362 -9.67 16.88 -9.36
C MET A 362 -8.43 17.29 -8.58
N VAL A 363 -7.39 16.45 -8.60
CA VAL A 363 -6.09 16.75 -8.00
C VAL A 363 -5.43 17.95 -8.67
N GLU A 364 -5.45 17.98 -10.00
CA GLU A 364 -4.86 19.06 -10.78
C GLU A 364 -5.54 20.40 -10.49
N GLU A 365 -6.87 20.46 -10.58
CA GLU A 365 -7.61 21.71 -10.30
C GLU A 365 -7.43 22.18 -8.85
N ALA A 366 -7.43 21.27 -7.87
CA ALA A 366 -7.22 21.61 -6.47
C ALA A 366 -5.82 22.18 -6.21
N LEU A 367 -4.78 21.56 -6.78
CA LEU A 367 -3.40 22.01 -6.63
C LEU A 367 -3.15 23.33 -7.37
N ILE A 368 -3.68 23.50 -8.59
CA ILE A 368 -3.58 24.75 -9.35
C ILE A 368 -4.20 25.90 -8.55
N ALA A 369 -5.44 25.73 -8.06
CA ALA A 369 -6.10 26.77 -7.28
C ALA A 369 -5.30 27.15 -6.02
N CYS A 370 -4.76 26.16 -5.30
CA CYS A 370 -3.99 26.40 -4.08
C CYS A 370 -2.64 27.07 -4.36
N LEU A 371 -1.89 26.57 -5.35
CA LEU A 371 -0.56 27.09 -5.70
C LEU A 371 -0.65 28.49 -6.30
N THR A 372 -1.69 28.79 -7.09
CA THR A 372 -1.94 30.15 -7.59
C THR A 372 -2.05 31.14 -6.42
N LEU A 373 -2.92 30.85 -5.45
CA LEU A 373 -3.11 31.72 -4.28
C LEU A 373 -1.80 31.92 -3.50
N LYS A 374 -1.04 30.84 -3.27
CA LYS A 374 0.22 30.91 -2.51
C LYS A 374 1.30 31.69 -3.27
N LEU A 375 1.41 31.52 -4.58
CA LEU A 375 2.36 32.25 -5.42
C LEU A 375 2.04 33.74 -5.49
N GLU A 376 0.78 34.10 -5.73
CA GLU A 376 0.34 35.50 -5.79
C GLU A 376 0.54 36.22 -4.45
N THR A 377 0.38 35.48 -3.34
CA THR A 377 0.66 36.01 -2.00
C THR A 377 2.16 36.21 -1.76
N ALA A 378 3.00 35.27 -2.21
CA ALA A 378 4.45 35.31 -1.99
C ALA A 378 5.16 36.30 -2.91
N ILE A 379 4.66 36.48 -4.14
CA ILE A 379 5.26 37.33 -5.18
C ILE A 379 4.15 38.24 -5.74
N PRO A 380 3.99 39.45 -5.14
CA PRO A 380 3.10 40.46 -5.68
C PRO A 380 3.46 40.77 -7.14
N ASP A 381 2.45 40.98 -7.98
CA ASP A 381 2.56 41.29 -9.43
C ASP A 381 2.95 40.14 -10.37
N ILE A 382 3.03 38.90 -9.89
CA ILE A 382 3.22 37.73 -10.76
C ILE A 382 2.08 37.64 -11.80
N GLN A 383 2.44 37.42 -13.08
CA GLN A 383 1.48 37.39 -14.19
C GLN A 383 1.26 35.97 -14.71
N ASN A 384 0.05 35.71 -15.21
CA ASN A 384 -0.35 34.48 -15.90
C ASN A 384 -0.03 33.19 -15.10
N VAL A 385 -0.18 33.23 -13.78
CA VAL A 385 0.19 32.13 -12.87
C VAL A 385 -0.49 30.82 -13.26
N GLU A 386 -1.81 30.85 -13.44
CA GLU A 386 -2.59 29.66 -13.75
C GLU A 386 -2.13 28.99 -15.06
N ALA A 387 -1.92 29.77 -16.13
CA ALA A 387 -1.46 29.25 -17.42
C ALA A 387 -0.06 28.60 -17.31
N ARG A 388 0.84 29.22 -16.55
CA ARG A 388 2.20 28.70 -16.30
C ARG A 388 2.17 27.44 -15.43
N LEU A 389 1.24 27.36 -14.47
CA LEU A 389 1.01 26.15 -13.67
C LEU A 389 0.43 25.03 -14.52
N ARG A 390 -0.57 25.29 -15.36
CA ARG A 390 -1.12 24.30 -16.31
C ARG A 390 -0.03 23.77 -17.25
N HIS A 391 0.87 24.65 -17.70
CA HIS A 391 2.06 24.23 -18.47
C HIS A 391 3.01 23.33 -17.67
N LEU A 392 3.25 23.66 -16.39
CA LEU A 392 4.08 22.84 -15.49
C LEU A 392 3.46 21.46 -15.20
N PHE A 393 2.13 21.38 -15.11
CA PHE A 393 1.40 20.15 -14.81
C PHE A 393 1.19 19.27 -16.06
N ALA A 394 1.31 19.85 -17.25
CA ALA A 394 1.19 19.12 -18.49
C ALA A 394 2.34 18.13 -18.68
N TYR A 395 1.99 16.92 -19.14
CA TYR A 395 2.92 15.89 -19.58
C TYR A 395 3.52 16.28 -20.93
N ASN A 396 4.50 17.18 -20.91
CA ASN A 396 5.30 17.63 -22.04
C ASN A 396 6.79 17.72 -21.66
N ASP A 397 7.65 17.74 -22.68
CA ASP A 397 9.11 17.85 -22.50
C ASP A 397 9.60 19.30 -22.49
N GLU A 398 8.69 20.28 -22.57
CA GLU A 398 9.06 21.69 -22.55
C GLU A 398 9.48 22.14 -21.15
N PRO A 399 10.47 23.01 -20.98
CA PRO A 399 10.89 23.50 -19.66
C PRO A 399 9.77 24.29 -18.96
N HIS A 400 9.85 24.38 -17.63
CA HIS A 400 8.89 25.20 -16.88
C HIS A 400 9.15 26.70 -17.14
N GLN A 401 8.12 27.52 -16.98
CA GLN A 401 8.15 28.94 -17.30
C GLN A 401 8.36 29.82 -16.05
N PHE A 402 9.03 29.29 -15.02
CA PHE A 402 9.22 29.96 -13.71
C PHE A 402 10.67 30.36 -13.48
N THR A 403 10.88 31.55 -12.92
CA THR A 403 12.19 32.06 -12.48
C THR A 403 12.66 31.34 -11.21
N ASP A 404 13.94 31.47 -10.87
CA ASP A 404 14.51 30.82 -9.68
C ASP A 404 13.81 31.21 -8.38
N ALA A 405 13.42 32.49 -8.23
CA ALA A 405 12.70 32.97 -7.06
C ALA A 405 11.27 32.42 -6.99
N GLU A 406 10.58 32.32 -8.12
CA GLU A 406 9.24 31.71 -8.20
C GLU A 406 9.31 30.19 -7.96
N VAL A 407 10.36 29.51 -8.41
CA VAL A 407 10.62 28.10 -8.13
C VAL A 407 10.83 27.89 -6.63
N GLU A 408 11.63 28.72 -5.96
CA GLU A 408 11.77 28.67 -4.50
C GLU A 408 10.43 28.86 -3.78
N ALA A 409 9.64 29.86 -4.21
CA ALA A 409 8.32 30.10 -3.64
C ALA A 409 7.36 28.93 -3.85
N LEU A 410 7.40 28.27 -5.02
CA LEU A 410 6.62 27.08 -5.32
C LEU A 410 7.02 25.88 -4.46
N ILE A 411 8.32 25.59 -4.37
CA ILE A 411 8.83 24.48 -3.57
C ILE A 411 8.50 24.73 -2.09
N HIS A 412 8.66 25.97 -1.61
CA HIS A 412 8.23 26.39 -0.27
C HIS A 412 6.71 26.16 -0.08
N ALA A 413 5.90 26.55 -1.05
CA ALA A 413 4.45 26.37 -1.00
C ALA A 413 4.08 24.89 -0.88
N ILE A 414 4.69 24.02 -1.71
CA ILE A 414 4.49 22.57 -1.73
C ILE A 414 4.85 21.94 -0.38
N ASP A 415 6.00 22.31 0.19
CA ASP A 415 6.51 21.82 1.47
C ASP A 415 5.61 22.16 2.68
N HIS A 416 4.73 23.14 2.52
CA HIS A 416 3.79 23.62 3.55
C HIS A 416 2.33 23.31 3.20
N LEU A 417 2.06 22.53 2.15
CA LEU A 417 0.70 22.07 1.87
C LEU A 417 0.24 21.09 2.96
N LYS A 418 -1.04 21.18 3.34
CA LYS A 418 -1.72 20.21 4.19
C LYS A 418 -2.95 19.72 3.45
N ILE A 419 -2.92 18.46 3.04
CA ILE A 419 -3.90 17.85 2.15
C ILE A 419 -4.57 16.73 2.92
N LEU A 420 -5.89 16.84 3.09
CA LEU A 420 -6.69 15.89 3.83
C LEU A 420 -7.77 15.32 2.92
N ASP A 421 -7.79 14.00 2.80
CA ASP A 421 -8.95 13.27 2.28
C ASP A 421 -9.74 12.64 3.45
N PRO A 422 -10.94 13.15 3.79
CA PRO A 422 -11.72 12.69 4.93
C PRO A 422 -12.50 11.39 4.68
N ALA A 423 -12.45 10.82 3.47
CA ALA A 423 -13.06 9.54 3.12
C ALA A 423 -12.19 8.83 2.08
N CYS A 424 -10.94 8.58 2.46
CA CYS A 424 -9.88 8.27 1.50
C CYS A 424 -9.99 6.89 0.86
N GLY A 425 -10.81 5.98 1.41
CA GLY A 425 -10.90 4.62 0.93
C GLY A 425 -9.52 3.95 0.89
N SER A 426 -9.21 3.32 -0.24
CA SER A 426 -7.89 2.75 -0.51
C SER A 426 -6.78 3.77 -0.82
N GLY A 427 -7.05 5.07 -0.71
CA GLY A 427 -6.07 6.15 -0.89
C GLY A 427 -5.94 6.66 -2.32
N ALA A 428 -6.99 6.61 -3.15
CA ALA A 428 -6.94 7.08 -4.53
C ALA A 428 -6.53 8.55 -4.68
N PHE A 429 -7.20 9.49 -3.99
CA PHE A 429 -6.83 10.91 -4.03
C PHE A 429 -5.49 11.21 -3.34
N PRO A 430 -5.19 10.67 -2.13
CA PRO A 430 -3.86 10.84 -1.52
C PRO A 430 -2.71 10.38 -2.43
N MET A 431 -2.86 9.25 -3.12
CA MET A 431 -1.86 8.75 -4.09
C MET A 431 -1.79 9.63 -5.34
N GLY A 432 -2.93 10.09 -5.86
CA GLY A 432 -2.97 11.03 -6.99
C GLY A 432 -2.24 12.33 -6.69
N ILE A 433 -2.46 12.89 -5.49
CA ILE A 433 -1.75 14.06 -4.97
C ILE A 433 -0.25 13.78 -4.87
N LEU A 434 0.14 12.65 -4.27
CA LEU A 434 1.55 12.27 -4.15
C LEU A 434 2.22 12.26 -5.53
N HIS A 435 1.64 11.58 -6.51
CA HIS A 435 2.22 11.47 -7.85
C HIS A 435 2.29 12.81 -8.56
N LYS A 436 1.25 13.64 -8.49
CA LYS A 436 1.27 14.96 -9.12
C LYS A 436 2.32 15.88 -8.47
N LEU A 437 2.44 15.88 -7.14
CA LEU A 437 3.46 16.67 -6.44
C LEU A 437 4.88 16.18 -6.72
N VAL A 438 5.11 14.87 -6.78
CA VAL A 438 6.41 14.29 -7.19
C VAL A 438 6.76 14.70 -8.61
N PHE A 439 5.82 14.62 -9.55
CA PHE A 439 6.01 15.07 -10.93
C PHE A 439 6.39 16.56 -11.01
N ILE A 440 5.65 17.41 -10.29
CA ILE A 440 5.91 18.86 -10.24
C ILE A 440 7.30 19.15 -9.63
N LEU A 441 7.65 18.52 -8.52
CA LEU A 441 8.97 18.67 -7.91
C LEU A 441 10.08 18.16 -8.83
N GLY A 442 9.84 17.07 -9.58
CA GLY A 442 10.77 16.57 -10.59
C GLY A 442 11.03 17.56 -11.72
N ARG A 443 10.03 18.39 -12.06
CA ARG A 443 10.17 19.44 -13.05
C ARG A 443 10.81 20.72 -12.51
N LEU A 444 10.51 21.10 -11.27
CA LEU A 444 11.04 22.31 -10.63
C LEU A 444 12.45 22.15 -10.09
N ASP A 445 12.78 20.95 -9.59
CA ASP A 445 14.06 20.61 -8.98
C ASP A 445 14.48 19.18 -9.35
N PRO A 446 14.91 18.95 -10.60
CA PRO A 446 15.23 17.60 -11.10
C PRO A 446 16.24 16.84 -10.25
N GLY A 447 17.20 17.53 -9.64
CA GLY A 447 18.26 16.96 -8.80
C GLY A 447 17.96 16.90 -7.30
N ASN A 448 16.78 17.34 -6.85
CA ASN A 448 16.41 17.48 -5.44
C ASN A 448 17.33 18.39 -4.61
N ALA A 449 18.06 19.32 -5.24
CA ALA A 449 19.00 20.17 -4.51
C ALA A 449 18.26 21.06 -3.51
N ARG A 450 17.23 21.77 -4.00
CA ARG A 450 16.40 22.70 -3.23
C ARG A 450 15.53 21.91 -2.25
N TRP A 451 14.87 20.85 -2.72
CA TRP A 451 14.02 20.02 -1.87
C TRP A 451 14.78 19.43 -0.68
N LYS A 452 16.00 18.89 -0.90
CA LYS A 452 16.87 18.37 0.16
C LYS A 452 17.28 19.46 1.15
N GLU A 453 17.73 20.61 0.65
CA GLU A 453 18.16 21.72 1.51
C GLU A 453 17.04 22.16 2.45
N ARG A 454 15.79 22.21 1.97
CA ARG A 454 14.62 22.52 2.81
C ARG A 454 14.42 21.51 3.94
N GLN A 455 14.56 20.21 3.66
CA GLN A 455 14.42 19.19 4.71
C GLN A 455 15.57 19.28 5.74
N ILE A 456 16.79 19.59 5.28
CA ILE A 456 17.93 19.84 6.18
C ILE A 456 17.68 21.09 7.03
N ALA A 457 17.16 22.18 6.46
CA ALA A 457 16.84 23.40 7.19
C ALA A 457 15.81 23.14 8.31
N LYS A 458 14.76 22.35 8.04
CA LYS A 458 13.81 21.90 9.08
C LYS A 458 14.51 21.09 10.18
N ALA A 459 15.41 20.18 9.80
CA ALA A 459 16.15 19.39 10.78
C ALA A 459 17.09 20.24 11.65
N GLN A 460 17.59 21.38 11.15
CA GLN A 460 18.44 22.29 11.91
C GLN A 460 17.72 22.94 13.11
N GLU A 461 16.39 23.05 13.06
CA GLU A 461 15.57 23.57 14.16
C GLU A 461 15.47 22.61 15.35
N ILE A 462 15.93 21.35 15.21
CA ILE A 462 15.94 20.37 16.30
C ILE A 462 16.89 20.85 17.42
N PRO A 463 16.39 20.99 18.67
CA PRO A 463 17.20 21.53 19.78
C PRO A 463 18.35 20.63 20.20
N ASP A 464 18.16 19.30 20.17
CA ASP A 464 19.16 18.32 20.58
C ASP A 464 20.18 18.11 19.44
N PRO A 465 21.47 18.47 19.63
CA PRO A 465 22.49 18.34 18.59
C PRO A 465 22.70 16.90 18.11
N ALA A 466 22.66 15.90 18.99
CA ALA A 466 22.90 14.51 18.60
C ALA A 466 21.74 13.95 17.77
N VAL A 467 20.50 14.35 18.10
CA VAL A 467 19.32 14.00 17.30
C VAL A 467 19.36 14.75 15.97
N ARG A 468 19.68 16.04 15.97
CA ARG A 468 19.81 16.86 14.75
C ARG A 468 20.81 16.27 13.77
N ASP A 469 22.03 16.00 14.22
CA ASP A 469 23.11 15.49 13.36
C ASP A 469 22.73 14.14 12.75
N LYS A 470 22.07 13.28 13.54
CA LYS A 470 21.54 12.01 13.04
C LYS A 470 20.44 12.20 11.99
N VAL A 471 19.49 13.10 12.22
CA VAL A 471 18.39 13.37 11.27
C VAL A 471 18.94 13.97 9.96
N ILE A 472 19.89 14.89 10.04
CA ILE A 472 20.56 15.46 8.86
C ILE A 472 21.28 14.35 8.08
N HIS A 473 22.02 13.47 8.76
CA HIS A 473 22.66 12.33 8.13
C HIS A 473 21.65 11.39 7.45
N ASP A 474 20.55 11.07 8.12
CA ASP A 474 19.48 10.24 7.56
C ASP A 474 18.87 10.90 6.29
N ILE A 475 18.63 12.23 6.30
CA ILE A 475 18.16 12.99 5.13
C ILE A 475 19.17 12.89 3.98
N GLU A 476 20.47 13.07 4.25
CA GLU A 476 21.50 12.95 3.21
C GLU A 476 21.51 11.55 2.58
N GLN A 477 21.38 10.50 3.39
CA GLN A 477 21.30 9.12 2.90
C GLN A 477 20.07 8.89 2.02
N VAL A 478 18.90 9.43 2.42
CA VAL A 478 17.65 9.33 1.65
C VAL A 478 17.85 9.83 0.21
N PHE A 479 18.47 10.99 0.02
CA PHE A 479 18.67 11.61 -1.30
C PHE A 479 19.88 11.10 -2.08
N THR A 480 20.85 10.46 -1.43
CA THR A 480 22.07 9.98 -2.11
C THR A 480 22.02 8.50 -2.48
N ALA A 481 21.37 7.66 -1.66
CA ALA A 481 21.38 6.21 -1.83
C ALA A 481 20.22 5.66 -2.68
N ASN A 482 19.16 6.42 -2.94
CA ASN A 482 17.93 5.95 -3.60
C ASN A 482 17.69 6.63 -4.96
N GLU A 483 16.60 6.25 -5.64
CA GLU A 483 16.11 7.04 -6.77
C GLU A 483 15.64 8.42 -6.30
N LEU A 484 15.65 9.40 -7.22
CA LEU A 484 15.31 10.79 -6.92
C LEU A 484 13.90 10.94 -6.32
N ASP A 485 12.96 10.12 -6.75
CA ASP A 485 11.57 10.21 -6.30
C ASP A 485 11.36 9.67 -4.88
N TYR A 486 12.24 8.82 -4.37
CA TYR A 486 12.12 8.29 -3.01
C TYR A 486 12.10 9.43 -1.97
N GLY A 487 13.06 10.35 -2.05
CA GLY A 487 13.14 11.51 -1.15
C GLY A 487 11.95 12.46 -1.32
N ARG A 488 11.49 12.70 -2.55
CA ARG A 488 10.28 13.50 -2.80
C ARG A 488 9.07 12.87 -2.12
N LYS A 489 8.83 11.59 -2.37
CA LYS A 489 7.70 10.85 -1.82
C LYS A 489 7.72 10.82 -0.30
N LEU A 490 8.85 10.46 0.31
CA LEU A 490 8.97 10.32 1.76
C LEU A 490 8.56 11.60 2.50
N TYR A 491 9.12 12.75 2.10
CA TYR A 491 8.84 14.01 2.78
C TYR A 491 7.48 14.61 2.41
N LEU A 492 6.94 14.33 1.22
CA LEU A 492 5.55 14.68 0.89
C LEU A 492 4.55 13.88 1.75
N ILE A 493 4.80 12.59 1.97
CA ILE A 493 3.97 11.73 2.82
C ILE A 493 4.05 12.18 4.28
N GLU A 494 5.25 12.51 4.75
CA GLU A 494 5.46 12.98 6.12
C GLU A 494 4.80 14.34 6.38
N ASN A 495 5.00 15.29 5.47
CA ASN A 495 4.67 16.69 5.73
C ASN A 495 3.29 17.10 5.22
N CYS A 496 2.80 16.50 4.12
CA CYS A 496 1.71 17.09 3.37
C CYS A 496 0.44 16.25 3.30
N ILE A 497 0.52 14.92 3.36
CA ILE A 497 -0.58 14.04 2.98
C ILE A 497 -1.20 13.35 4.20
N TYR A 498 -2.51 13.50 4.33
CA TYR A 498 -3.33 12.94 5.40
C TYR A 498 -4.59 12.29 4.82
N GLY A 499 -4.99 11.16 5.39
CA GLY A 499 -6.19 10.43 4.96
C GLY A 499 -6.98 9.87 6.13
N VAL A 500 -8.29 9.84 5.98
CA VAL A 500 -9.21 9.28 6.98
C VAL A 500 -10.22 8.41 6.28
N ASP A 501 -10.53 7.26 6.86
CA ASP A 501 -11.67 6.46 6.44
C ASP A 501 -12.35 5.82 7.65
N ILE A 502 -13.66 5.58 7.58
CA ILE A 502 -14.36 4.93 8.69
C ILE A 502 -13.96 3.46 8.83
N GLN A 503 -13.55 2.80 7.74
CA GLN A 503 -13.18 1.40 7.71
C GLN A 503 -11.67 1.22 7.95
N PRO A 504 -11.25 0.57 9.05
CA PRO A 504 -9.83 0.34 9.32
C PRO A 504 -9.10 -0.40 8.20
N ILE A 505 -9.81 -1.29 7.50
CA ILE A 505 -9.24 -2.06 6.38
C ILE A 505 -8.88 -1.14 5.21
N ALA A 506 -9.73 -0.17 4.86
CA ALA A 506 -9.47 0.82 3.80
C ALA A 506 -8.18 1.61 4.09
N VAL A 507 -8.04 2.08 5.33
CA VAL A 507 -6.83 2.73 5.85
C VAL A 507 -5.59 1.83 5.73
N GLN A 508 -5.69 0.53 6.02
CA GLN A 508 -4.55 -0.39 5.86
C GLN A 508 -4.12 -0.54 4.41
N ILE A 509 -5.06 -0.54 3.47
CA ILE A 509 -4.77 -0.64 2.04
C ILE A 509 -4.14 0.66 1.53
N ALA A 510 -4.62 1.82 1.98
CA ALA A 510 -3.97 3.09 1.70
C ALA A 510 -2.50 3.04 2.17
N LYS A 511 -2.24 2.69 3.43
CA LYS A 511 -0.88 2.53 3.97
C LYS A 511 -0.02 1.58 3.13
N LEU A 512 -0.59 0.46 2.70
CA LEU A 512 0.08 -0.50 1.83
C LEU A 512 0.57 0.13 0.52
N ARG A 513 -0.30 0.88 -0.17
CA ARG A 513 0.03 1.52 -1.44
C ARG A 513 1.17 2.52 -1.28
N PHE A 514 1.13 3.34 -0.22
CA PHE A 514 2.22 4.25 0.11
C PHE A 514 3.54 3.50 0.39
N PHE A 515 3.48 2.38 1.11
CA PHE A 515 4.67 1.56 1.35
C PHE A 515 5.25 0.98 0.07
N ILE A 516 4.42 0.42 -0.83
CA ILE A 516 4.96 -0.13 -2.08
C ILE A 516 5.53 0.99 -2.95
N SER A 517 4.84 2.14 -3.05
CA SER A 517 5.33 3.30 -3.80
C SER A 517 6.70 3.79 -3.30
N LEU A 518 6.97 3.71 -2.00
CA LEU A 518 8.28 3.98 -1.42
C LEU A 518 9.30 2.87 -1.72
N VAL A 519 8.96 1.60 -1.54
CA VAL A 519 9.88 0.47 -1.79
C VAL A 519 10.37 0.45 -3.25
N VAL A 520 9.50 0.80 -4.20
CA VAL A 520 9.81 0.78 -5.64
C VAL A 520 10.99 1.69 -5.97
N ASP A 521 11.10 2.85 -5.33
CA ASP A 521 12.16 3.83 -5.60
C ASP A 521 13.46 3.58 -4.82
N GLN A 522 13.51 2.52 -4.00
CA GLN A 522 14.72 2.17 -3.28
C GLN A 522 15.66 1.32 -4.13
N ARG A 523 16.93 1.70 -4.16
CA ARG A 523 17.98 1.00 -4.91
C ARG A 523 18.53 -0.17 -4.09
N VAL A 524 18.61 -1.33 -4.72
CA VAL A 524 19.17 -2.53 -4.07
C VAL A 524 20.69 -2.53 -4.23
N ASN A 525 21.41 -2.47 -3.12
CA ASN A 525 22.85 -2.62 -3.07
C ASN A 525 23.24 -3.77 -2.12
N PRO A 526 23.57 -4.97 -2.64
CA PRO A 526 23.90 -6.14 -1.81
C PRO A 526 25.06 -5.96 -0.83
N LYS A 527 25.93 -4.95 -1.03
CA LYS A 527 27.09 -4.69 -0.17
C LYS A 527 26.80 -3.68 0.94
N ALA A 528 25.71 -2.93 0.84
CA ALA A 528 25.33 -1.95 1.86
C ALA A 528 24.61 -2.63 3.03
N GLU A 529 24.61 -1.97 4.19
CA GLU A 529 23.75 -2.37 5.31
C GLU A 529 22.30 -2.46 4.83
N ASN A 530 21.60 -3.49 5.28
CA ASN A 530 20.22 -3.76 4.89
C ASN A 530 19.97 -3.79 3.37
N ARG A 531 21.00 -4.15 2.59
CA ARG A 531 21.01 -4.10 1.12
C ARG A 531 20.70 -2.72 0.52
N GLY A 532 20.98 -1.64 1.24
CA GLY A 532 20.67 -0.27 0.84
C GLY A 532 19.19 0.09 0.98
N ILE A 533 18.37 -0.81 1.53
CA ILE A 533 16.94 -0.58 1.76
C ILE A 533 16.76 0.13 3.10
N LEU A 534 16.07 1.26 3.09
CA LEU A 534 15.65 2.01 4.25
C LEU A 534 14.36 1.43 4.83
N ALA A 535 14.29 1.47 6.16
CA ALA A 535 13.08 1.14 6.90
C ALA A 535 11.92 2.06 6.50
N LEU A 536 10.75 1.47 6.25
CA LEU A 536 9.51 2.16 5.96
C LEU A 536 9.03 2.96 7.18
N PRO A 537 8.39 4.12 6.93
CA PRO A 537 7.87 4.96 7.99
C PRO A 537 6.67 4.33 8.69
N ASN A 538 6.30 4.87 9.85
CA ASN A 538 5.09 4.50 10.59
C ASN A 538 3.97 5.49 10.20
N LEU A 539 2.94 5.00 9.50
CA LEU A 539 1.87 5.80 8.90
C LEU A 539 0.60 5.92 9.77
N GLU A 540 0.65 5.45 11.01
CA GLU A 540 -0.49 5.43 11.96
C GLU A 540 -1.09 6.81 12.22
N THR A 541 -0.26 7.86 12.17
CA THR A 541 -0.68 9.25 12.38
C THR A 541 -0.81 10.03 11.07
N ARG A 542 -0.86 9.35 9.92
CA ARG A 542 -1.12 9.95 8.59
C ARG A 542 -2.39 9.41 7.97
N PHE A 543 -2.66 8.13 8.19
CA PHE A 543 -3.90 7.48 7.80
C PHE A 543 -4.60 6.91 9.02
N VAL A 544 -5.72 7.53 9.38
CA VAL A 544 -6.47 7.25 10.62
C VAL A 544 -7.83 6.66 10.29
N ALA A 545 -8.26 5.68 11.07
CA ALA A 545 -9.61 5.14 10.97
C ALA A 545 -10.55 5.93 11.91
N ALA A 546 -11.47 6.72 11.35
CA ALA A 546 -12.33 7.60 12.13
C ALA A 546 -13.62 7.98 11.39
N ASN A 547 -14.65 8.33 12.16
CA ASN A 547 -15.90 8.89 11.64
C ASN A 547 -15.77 10.41 11.42
N THR A 548 -15.55 10.82 10.17
CA THR A 548 -15.36 12.23 9.79
C THR A 548 -16.64 13.08 9.84
N LEU A 549 -17.81 12.45 9.96
CA LEU A 549 -19.09 13.17 10.10
C LEU A 549 -19.36 13.63 11.53
N VAL A 550 -18.62 13.11 12.51
CA VAL A 550 -18.80 13.40 13.93
C VAL A 550 -17.60 14.22 14.43
N GLY A 551 -17.76 15.53 14.46
CA GLY A 551 -16.80 16.43 15.10
C GLY A 551 -16.90 16.44 16.62
N ILE A 552 -15.95 17.12 17.26
CA ILE A 552 -15.95 17.28 18.71
C ILE A 552 -16.67 18.58 19.11
N ALA A 553 -17.58 18.50 20.08
CA ALA A 553 -18.27 19.67 20.62
C ALA A 553 -17.32 20.52 21.47
N ARG A 554 -16.86 21.67 20.93
CA ARG A 554 -16.03 22.63 21.67
C ARG A 554 -16.93 23.58 22.50
N PRO A 555 -16.67 23.83 23.79
CA PRO A 555 -17.44 24.78 24.59
C PRO A 555 -17.48 26.19 23.98
N ARG A 556 -18.67 26.80 23.88
CA ARG A 556 -18.89 28.14 23.28
C ARG A 556 -18.19 29.30 24.01
N GLN A 557 -17.67 29.09 25.22
CA GLN A 557 -17.09 30.11 26.11
C GLN A 557 -15.60 29.87 26.44
N LEU A 558 -14.81 29.31 25.53
CA LEU A 558 -13.35 29.34 25.68
C LEU A 558 -12.84 30.74 25.29
N ALA A 559 -12.87 31.69 26.23
CA ALA A 559 -12.35 33.04 26.01
C ALA A 559 -10.81 33.07 25.83
N PHE A 560 -10.11 32.05 26.34
CA PHE A 560 -8.66 31.84 26.17
C PHE A 560 -8.36 30.34 26.09
N ARG A 561 -7.60 29.91 25.07
CA ARG A 561 -7.05 28.54 24.97
C ARG A 561 -5.95 28.41 26.03
N ASN A 562 -5.99 27.33 26.82
CA ASN A 562 -5.04 27.12 27.89
C ASN A 562 -3.64 26.88 27.30
N ALA A 563 -2.70 27.78 27.60
CA ALA A 563 -1.33 27.72 27.06
C ALA A 563 -0.62 26.39 27.37
N LYS A 564 -1.01 25.71 28.45
CA LYS A 564 -0.49 24.38 28.77
C LYS A 564 -0.97 23.30 27.81
N ILE A 565 -2.21 23.37 27.35
CA ILE A 565 -2.74 22.46 26.33
C ILE A 565 -1.95 22.66 25.03
N ASP A 566 -1.70 23.90 24.63
CA ASP A 566 -0.92 24.20 23.42
C ASP A 566 0.52 23.67 23.51
N GLU A 567 1.15 23.72 24.68
CA GLU A 567 2.46 23.10 24.92
C GLU A 567 2.41 21.58 24.77
N LEU A 568 1.41 20.93 25.38
CA LEU A 568 1.26 19.48 25.35
C LEU A 568 0.90 18.97 23.94
N GLU A 569 0.08 19.71 23.19
CA GLU A 569 -0.24 19.40 21.79
C GLU A 569 0.99 19.53 20.90
N ARG A 570 1.83 20.56 21.10
CA ARG A 570 3.12 20.67 20.40
C ARG A 570 4.04 19.50 20.73
N GLU A 571 4.11 19.09 22.01
CA GLU A 571 4.90 17.93 22.41
C GLU A 571 4.34 16.63 21.79
N LEU A 572 3.02 16.48 21.75
CA LEU A 572 2.35 15.33 21.12
C LEU A 572 2.68 15.25 19.63
N ALA A 573 2.64 16.39 18.91
CA ALA A 573 3.04 16.47 17.51
C ALA A 573 4.52 16.05 17.31
N GLN A 574 5.43 16.49 18.19
CA GLN A 574 6.84 16.07 18.15
C GLN A 574 7.02 14.57 18.40
N VAL A 575 6.29 14.00 19.37
CA VAL A 575 6.33 12.56 19.67
C VAL A 575 5.84 11.74 18.47
N ARG A 576 4.79 12.20 17.78
CA ARG A 576 4.26 11.53 16.58
C ARG A 576 5.19 11.66 15.39
N ALA A 577 5.82 12.82 15.18
CA ALA A 577 6.88 12.99 14.19
C ALA A 577 8.07 12.05 14.46
N ALA A 578 8.49 11.92 15.73
CA ALA A 578 9.54 10.97 16.12
C ALA A 578 9.11 9.50 15.95
N HIS A 579 7.83 9.19 16.15
CA HIS A 579 7.28 7.86 15.88
C HIS A 579 7.31 7.52 14.39
N PHE A 580 7.06 8.49 13.49
CA PHE A 580 7.08 8.28 12.03
C PHE A 580 8.36 7.59 11.55
N THR A 581 9.53 7.99 12.06
CA THR A 581 10.84 7.43 11.67
C THR A 581 11.33 6.32 12.62
N ALA A 582 10.55 5.92 13.63
CA ALA A 582 10.98 4.94 14.63
C ALA A 582 11.18 3.53 14.05
N LYS A 583 12.41 3.01 14.18
CA LYS A 583 12.84 1.72 13.59
C LYS A 583 12.61 0.52 14.52
N THR A 584 12.90 0.67 15.82
CA THR A 584 12.92 -0.48 16.75
C THR A 584 11.61 -0.65 17.54
N PRO A 585 11.22 -1.87 17.94
CA PRO A 585 10.08 -2.09 18.82
C PRO A 585 10.16 -1.30 20.13
N THR A 586 11.36 -1.17 20.70
CA THR A 586 11.62 -0.40 21.92
C THR A 586 11.36 1.09 21.74
N THR A 587 11.83 1.69 20.64
CA THR A 587 11.59 3.11 20.35
C THR A 587 10.14 3.38 20.01
N LYS A 588 9.48 2.48 19.26
CA LYS A 588 8.04 2.58 18.99
C LYS A 588 7.23 2.56 20.28
N ARG A 589 7.46 1.57 21.14
CA ARG A 589 6.78 1.47 22.44
C ARG A 589 6.99 2.73 23.29
N LYS A 590 8.21 3.24 23.38
CA LYS A 590 8.53 4.49 24.09
C LYS A 590 7.65 5.65 23.62
N TYR A 591 7.54 5.86 22.31
CA TYR A 591 6.74 6.95 21.76
C TYR A 591 5.24 6.72 21.92
N ARG A 592 4.75 5.48 21.78
CA ARG A 592 3.34 5.12 22.02
C ARG A 592 2.93 5.37 23.48
N GLU A 593 3.79 4.99 24.43
CA GLU A 593 3.57 5.23 25.86
C GLU A 593 3.57 6.73 26.17
N ARG A 594 4.48 7.51 25.57
CA ARG A 594 4.50 8.97 25.75
C ARG A 594 3.28 9.65 25.14
N ASP A 595 2.88 9.25 23.94
CA ASP A 595 1.66 9.73 23.25
C ASP A 595 0.42 9.47 24.13
N ALA A 596 0.27 8.26 24.66
CA ALA A 596 -0.82 7.90 25.56
C ALA A 596 -0.83 8.73 26.85
N ALA A 597 0.34 8.95 27.46
CA ALA A 597 0.46 9.79 28.65
C ALA A 597 0.08 11.25 28.37
N LEU A 598 0.54 11.82 27.26
CA LEU A 598 0.21 13.19 26.85
C LEU A 598 -1.29 13.35 26.58
N ARG A 599 -1.92 12.40 25.86
CA ARG A 599 -3.37 12.42 25.62
C ARG A 599 -4.17 12.35 26.92
N ALA A 600 -3.73 11.54 27.88
CA ALA A 600 -4.37 11.44 29.19
C ALA A 600 -4.23 12.75 29.99
N GLU A 601 -3.05 13.38 29.98
CA GLU A 601 -2.79 14.67 30.63
C GLU A 601 -3.66 15.78 30.03
N ILE A 602 -3.69 15.89 28.70
CA ILE A 602 -4.53 16.88 28.02
C ILE A 602 -6.01 16.66 28.34
N ALA A 603 -6.48 15.41 28.36
CA ALA A 603 -7.86 15.10 28.68
C ALA A 603 -8.27 15.51 30.11
N GLU A 604 -7.38 15.36 31.10
CA GLU A 604 -7.66 15.84 32.47
C GLU A 604 -7.74 17.37 32.53
N ILE A 605 -6.88 18.08 31.78
CA ILE A 605 -6.94 19.55 31.71
C ILE A 605 -8.22 20.02 30.99
N LEU A 606 -8.64 19.32 29.92
CA LEU A 606 -9.87 19.64 29.22
C LEU A 606 -11.11 19.52 30.13
N LYS A 607 -11.13 18.54 31.04
CA LYS A 607 -12.20 18.44 32.06
C LYS A 607 -12.21 19.64 32.99
N THR A 608 -11.04 20.12 33.42
CA THR A 608 -10.95 21.32 34.26
C THR A 608 -11.35 22.60 33.52
N ASP A 609 -11.15 22.64 32.20
CA ASP A 609 -11.51 23.76 31.32
C ASP A 609 -12.98 23.72 30.84
N GLY A 610 -13.82 22.90 31.48
CA GLY A 610 -15.27 22.89 31.28
C GLY A 610 -15.75 22.09 30.06
N TRP A 611 -14.90 21.25 29.48
CA TRP A 611 -15.34 20.26 28.50
C TRP A 611 -16.14 19.14 29.18
N ASP A 612 -17.07 18.54 28.45
CA ASP A 612 -17.83 17.43 29.00
C ASP A 612 -16.93 16.19 29.21
N ASP A 613 -17.14 15.49 30.33
CA ASP A 613 -16.33 14.33 30.73
C ASP A 613 -16.37 13.20 29.69
N LYS A 614 -17.46 13.08 28.93
CA LYS A 614 -17.58 12.10 27.86
C LYS A 614 -16.61 12.42 26.71
N THR A 615 -16.56 13.66 26.26
CA THR A 615 -15.63 14.12 25.22
C THR A 615 -14.18 13.98 25.66
N ALA A 616 -13.83 14.40 26.88
CA ALA A 616 -12.47 14.26 27.40
C ALA A 616 -12.02 12.78 27.45
N ARG A 617 -12.89 11.88 27.92
CA ARG A 617 -12.60 10.42 27.91
C ARG A 617 -12.51 9.85 26.50
N MET A 618 -13.34 10.34 25.57
CA MET A 618 -13.29 9.92 24.17
C MET A 618 -11.95 10.30 23.52
N LEU A 619 -11.45 11.50 23.80
CA LEU A 619 -10.14 11.99 23.35
C LEU A 619 -8.98 11.16 23.93
N ALA A 620 -8.98 10.91 25.24
CA ALA A 620 -7.97 10.08 25.91
C ALA A 620 -8.04 8.60 25.49
N GLY A 621 -9.23 8.09 25.19
CA GLY A 621 -9.46 6.69 24.84
C GLY A 621 -9.08 6.33 23.40
N TRP A 622 -8.92 7.33 22.52
CA TRP A 622 -8.52 7.08 21.14
C TRP A 622 -7.05 6.68 21.04
N ASP A 623 -6.78 5.52 20.45
CA ASP A 623 -5.44 5.00 20.20
C ASP A 623 -5.14 4.98 18.69
N PRO A 624 -4.26 5.87 18.17
CA PRO A 624 -3.87 5.84 16.75
C PRO A 624 -3.13 4.55 16.34
N TYR A 625 -2.63 3.79 17.32
CA TYR A 625 -1.85 2.58 17.08
C TYR A 625 -2.72 1.30 17.04
N ASP A 626 -4.00 1.37 17.40
CA ASP A 626 -4.94 0.26 17.21
C ASP A 626 -5.46 0.23 15.76
N GLN A 627 -4.79 -0.59 14.97
CA GLN A 627 -5.06 -0.76 13.54
C GLN A 627 -6.42 -1.43 13.22
N ASN A 628 -7.13 -1.98 14.21
CA ASN A 628 -8.43 -2.62 14.00
C ASN A 628 -9.61 -1.78 14.53
N ALA A 629 -9.32 -0.69 15.25
CA ALA A 629 -10.33 0.20 15.78
C ALA A 629 -10.61 1.35 14.80
N SER A 630 -11.83 1.87 14.85
CA SER A 630 -12.22 3.12 14.21
C SER A 630 -12.72 4.07 15.29
N ALA A 631 -12.23 5.31 15.27
CA ALA A 631 -12.68 6.33 16.19
C ALA A 631 -14.12 6.76 15.86
N SER A 632 -14.95 6.94 16.88
CA SER A 632 -16.33 7.41 16.70
C SER A 632 -16.46 8.90 16.35
N PHE A 633 -15.33 9.60 16.25
CA PHE A 633 -15.24 11.04 16.00
C PHE A 633 -14.01 11.35 15.14
N PHE A 634 -13.92 12.57 14.63
CA PHE A 634 -12.75 13.08 13.94
C PHE A 634 -12.42 14.51 14.40
N ASP A 635 -11.15 14.77 14.68
CA ASP A 635 -10.59 16.11 14.88
C ASP A 635 -9.17 16.14 14.32
N PRO A 636 -8.88 17.00 13.32
CA PRO A 636 -7.61 16.95 12.60
C PRO A 636 -6.43 17.38 13.46
N GLU A 637 -6.60 18.38 14.34
CA GLU A 637 -5.54 18.83 15.26
C GLU A 637 -5.20 17.70 16.24
N TRP A 638 -6.22 17.10 16.86
CA TRP A 638 -6.03 16.01 17.81
C TRP A 638 -5.43 14.75 17.17
N MET A 639 -5.88 14.40 15.97
CA MET A 639 -5.52 13.13 15.34
C MET A 639 -4.20 13.17 14.56
N PHE A 640 -3.88 14.30 13.94
CA PHE A 640 -2.69 14.41 13.10
C PHE A 640 -1.56 15.21 13.76
N GLY A 641 -1.87 16.04 14.76
CA GLY A 641 -0.91 16.96 15.38
C GLY A 641 -0.88 18.28 14.65
#